data_AF-A0A810Q4W3-F1
#
_entry.id   AF-A0A810Q4W3-F1
#
_cell.length_a   1.000
_cell.length_b   1.000
_cell.length_c   1.000
_cell.angle_alpha   90.00
_cell.angle_beta   90.00
_cell.angle_gamma   90.00
#
_symmetry.space_group_name_H-M   'P 1'
#
loop_
_entity.id
_entity.type
_entity.pdbx_description
1 polymer ?
#
loop_
_entity_poly.entity_id
_entity_poly.type
_entity_poly.pdbx_seq_one_letter_code
_entity_poly.pdbx_strand_id
1 'polypeptide(L)'
;MKKRILSILLALCMLFCLVPTTAFAEGETNRKVETEQELVDALADSSVDIITLKNDIAIGTTLTVLRKVTLDLNGYVLKMTGSGSVIILDNKSGITGDLTLIDSNPTAEHKFKVNGVEPWVLDDSGTETVYGGIITGGTGSRIFFSNGVEGGGVIIGSGALTMNGGNIVGCIANEGGGLFLSDGSFTMNAGSIVGCSTPNRLTTGEASYGGIYAFGPMANIDTTGVITLTGGLIKNNGRYAINAAYMTTIYANGGEVYGGVHLNQACKITCLAEDNGITAFKGKTVIGGTSSVNPSHVDWGLFYGGLYIYGNTTGVIVTYKDGDSEYAKQVLPSGTLATRPDTPAATPGYTFGGWNKADGTAWDYASDKVTDNITLYAKWAANTYTITFDTAGGSEIAPITQDYGTNIAAPADPTREGYTFIGWDREIPETMPAENMTVTAQWEINQYTITFDTNGGSEIAPITQDYGTVITAPEAPEREGYTFIGWDKAIPETMPAENITLKARWKDTEKPTGEIIIGANKWQEFLNKLTFGLFFKDTQTVTINAADNSGTVFISYLVTDRDLSEAELQSLVFSGYEEPFCIDPNGEYIVYAMLVDESMNITYLRSDRVTLDNVQPVIGGIENGKIYCEAQTVTVDEKYVNTITVNGTEVTLDENNSFTLAPADGEQRIVVTDKAGNTAEMTVTVNDGHTYGEWVSNGDGTHTRQCTVDGCNGLETKDCSGGKTTCAEKAVCEVCGKSYGELDPKNHTDLKHIPAKAATEDAEGNIEYWYCGGCNRYYSDKDGTKEIKKADTVTAKLPQSPLTGDTSNLMLWSALLLASGGVLTGVTVFDKRKRHSAK
;
A
#
# COMPACT_ATOMS: atom_id res chain seq x y z
N MET A 1 12.51 -37.72 55.52
CA MET A 1 13.94 -37.80 55.15
C MET A 1 14.83 -37.21 56.28
N LYS A 2 15.13 -37.97 57.36
CA LYS A 2 16.06 -37.51 58.42
C LYS A 2 17.00 -38.59 59.00
N LYS A 3 17.07 -39.79 58.38
CA LYS A 3 17.94 -40.89 58.83
C LYS A 3 19.06 -41.30 57.85
N ARG A 4 19.14 -40.73 56.64
CA ARG A 4 20.15 -41.10 55.62
C ARG A 4 21.44 -40.26 55.62
N ILE A 5 21.48 -39.13 56.34
CA ILE A 5 22.68 -38.28 56.40
C ILE A 5 23.70 -38.80 57.43
N LEU A 6 23.25 -39.50 58.47
CA LEU A 6 24.13 -39.98 59.55
C LEU A 6 25.03 -41.15 59.12
N SER A 7 24.56 -42.03 58.23
CA SER A 7 25.35 -43.16 57.71
C SER A 7 26.47 -42.73 56.76
N ILE A 8 26.27 -41.65 56.00
CA ILE A 8 27.29 -41.14 55.06
C ILE A 8 28.41 -40.42 55.82
N LEU A 9 28.09 -39.69 56.91
CA LEU A 9 29.13 -39.15 57.80
C LEU A 9 29.89 -40.25 58.55
N LEU A 10 29.24 -41.35 58.94
CA LEU A 10 29.93 -42.44 59.64
C LEU A 10 30.92 -43.19 58.74
N ALA A 11 30.60 -43.38 57.46
CA ALA A 11 31.52 -43.98 56.49
C ALA A 11 32.75 -43.09 56.22
N LEU A 12 32.56 -41.76 56.11
CA LEU A 12 33.68 -40.83 55.93
C LEU A 12 34.59 -40.73 57.17
N CYS A 13 34.06 -40.96 58.37
CA CYS A 13 34.84 -40.93 59.61
C CYS A 13 35.63 -42.21 59.90
N MET A 14 35.35 -43.35 59.24
CA MET A 14 36.11 -44.59 59.46
C MET A 14 37.32 -44.77 58.53
N LEU A 15 37.35 -44.09 57.37
CA LEU A 15 38.45 -44.23 56.40
C LEU A 15 39.75 -43.50 56.81
N PHE A 16 39.73 -42.72 57.90
CA PHE A 16 40.89 -41.94 58.38
C PHE A 16 41.44 -42.38 59.76
N CYS A 17 40.93 -43.48 60.36
CA CYS A 17 41.14 -43.74 61.79
C CYS A 17 41.60 -45.17 62.18
N LEU A 18 42.19 -45.97 61.27
CA LEU A 18 42.78 -47.28 61.63
C LEU A 18 44.14 -47.53 60.97
N VAL A 19 45.15 -46.78 61.39
CA VAL A 19 46.53 -47.30 61.46
C VAL A 19 46.70 -47.90 62.86
N PRO A 20 47.16 -49.15 63.02
CA PRO A 20 47.35 -49.73 64.34
C PRO A 20 48.54 -49.08 65.04
N THR A 21 48.28 -48.14 65.95
CA THR A 21 49.31 -47.53 66.81
C THR A 21 49.71 -48.48 67.94
N THR A 22 50.49 -49.51 67.62
CA THR A 22 51.32 -50.20 68.61
C THR A 22 52.68 -49.50 68.67
N ALA A 23 52.94 -48.76 69.74
CA ALA A 23 54.21 -48.08 69.94
C ALA A 23 55.35 -49.08 70.19
N PHE A 24 56.17 -49.29 69.17
CA PHE A 24 57.54 -49.80 69.28
C PHE A 24 58.49 -48.87 68.51
N ALA A 25 59.79 -48.95 68.80
CA ALA A 25 60.77 -47.91 68.50
C ALA A 25 60.89 -47.53 67.02
N GLU A 26 61.32 -46.29 66.77
CA GLU A 26 61.54 -45.69 65.44
C GLU A 26 62.53 -46.51 64.58
N GLY A 27 61.97 -47.37 63.73
CA GLY A 27 62.54 -47.72 62.44
C GLY A 27 61.71 -47.05 61.35
N GLU A 28 62.34 -46.52 60.30
CA GLU A 28 61.63 -45.86 59.20
C GLU A 28 60.97 -46.93 58.29
N THR A 29 59.77 -47.38 58.68
CA THR A 29 59.06 -48.48 58.00
C THR A 29 58.54 -48.12 56.61
N ASN A 30 58.57 -46.84 56.21
CA ASN A 30 58.32 -46.40 54.84
C ASN A 30 59.65 -46.05 54.14
N ARG A 31 60.09 -46.91 53.23
CA ARG A 31 61.27 -46.68 52.37
C ARG A 31 60.85 -46.05 51.06
N LYS A 32 61.44 -44.90 50.73
CA LYS A 32 61.34 -44.30 49.38
C LYS A 32 62.44 -44.87 48.48
N VAL A 33 62.10 -45.17 47.22
CA VAL A 33 63.02 -45.79 46.25
C VAL A 33 62.93 -45.11 44.88
N GLU A 34 64.07 -44.96 44.22
CA GLU A 34 64.23 -44.31 42.90
C GLU A 34 64.84 -45.25 41.85
N THR A 35 65.36 -46.42 42.26
CA THR A 35 66.07 -47.38 41.39
C THR A 35 65.66 -48.85 41.61
N GLU A 36 65.93 -49.74 40.64
CA GLU A 36 65.67 -51.19 40.76
C GLU A 36 66.36 -51.80 41.98
N GLN A 37 67.63 -51.46 42.22
CA GLN A 37 68.39 -52.04 43.35
C GLN A 37 67.79 -51.63 44.70
N GLU A 38 67.41 -50.36 44.89
CA GLU A 38 66.76 -49.90 46.12
C GLU A 38 65.40 -50.57 46.34
N LEU A 39 64.63 -50.80 45.28
CA LEU A 39 63.36 -51.52 45.34
C LEU A 39 63.57 -53.00 45.72
N VAL A 40 64.56 -53.68 45.13
CA VAL A 40 64.93 -55.07 45.46
C VAL A 40 65.41 -55.18 46.91
N ASP A 41 66.30 -54.26 47.35
CA ASP A 41 66.83 -54.23 48.71
C ASP A 41 65.71 -53.96 49.73
N ALA A 42 64.79 -53.03 49.44
CA ALA A 42 63.64 -52.73 50.29
C ALA A 42 62.63 -53.90 50.36
N LEU A 43 62.44 -54.66 49.28
CA LEU A 43 61.62 -55.87 49.28
C LEU A 43 62.25 -56.98 50.14
N ALA A 44 63.57 -57.10 50.16
CA ALA A 44 64.31 -58.05 51.00
C ALA A 44 64.38 -57.61 52.48
N ASP A 45 64.40 -56.30 52.77
CA ASP A 45 64.45 -55.73 54.12
C ASP A 45 63.13 -55.95 54.88
N SER A 46 63.13 -56.89 55.83
CA SER A 46 61.96 -57.23 56.64
C SER A 46 61.55 -56.15 57.66
N SER A 47 62.30 -55.06 57.79
CA SER A 47 61.93 -53.90 58.62
C SER A 47 61.11 -52.83 57.88
N VAL A 48 60.94 -52.96 56.56
CA VAL A 48 60.24 -52.00 55.70
C VAL A 48 58.82 -52.47 55.40
N ASP A 49 57.81 -51.93 56.07
CA ASP A 49 56.40 -52.30 55.82
C ASP A 49 55.83 -51.67 54.54
N ILE A 50 56.33 -50.50 54.14
CA ILE A 50 55.84 -49.70 53.01
C ILE A 50 57.03 -49.31 52.12
N ILE A 51 56.88 -49.49 50.82
CA ILE A 51 57.83 -49.03 49.80
C ILE A 51 57.10 -48.03 48.90
N THR A 52 57.58 -46.79 48.84
CA THR A 52 56.97 -45.73 48.01
C THR A 52 57.90 -45.36 46.86
N LEU A 53 57.39 -45.44 45.62
CA LEU A 53 58.14 -45.00 44.44
C LEU A 53 58.32 -43.47 44.42
N LYS A 54 59.50 -43.04 43.99
CA LYS A 54 59.88 -41.63 43.80
C LYS A 54 60.24 -41.25 42.37
N ASN A 55 60.35 -42.25 41.50
CA ASN A 55 60.62 -42.09 40.08
C ASN A 55 60.02 -43.29 39.33
N ASP A 56 59.96 -43.22 38.00
CA ASP A 56 59.71 -44.39 37.17
C ASP A 56 60.89 -45.36 37.29
N ILE A 57 60.61 -46.63 37.61
CA ILE A 57 61.61 -47.68 37.79
C ILE A 57 61.48 -48.71 36.66
N ALA A 58 62.49 -48.76 35.81
CA ALA A 58 62.73 -49.89 34.93
C ALA A 58 63.39 -51.02 35.72
N ILE A 59 62.84 -52.23 35.64
CA ILE A 59 63.42 -53.44 36.22
C ILE A 59 63.88 -54.41 35.14
N GLY A 60 65.07 -54.99 35.30
CA GLY A 60 65.62 -56.02 34.42
C GLY A 60 65.25 -57.45 34.83
N THR A 61 64.82 -57.66 36.08
CA THR A 61 64.48 -58.98 36.64
C THR A 61 63.14 -58.97 37.39
N THR A 62 62.52 -60.13 37.55
CA THR A 62 61.23 -60.25 38.26
C THR A 62 61.36 -60.03 39.76
N LEU A 63 60.54 -59.15 40.32
CA LEU A 63 60.46 -58.91 41.76
C LEU A 63 59.76 -60.09 42.45
N THR A 64 60.44 -60.74 43.38
CA THR A 64 59.86 -61.85 44.16
C THR A 64 59.52 -61.36 45.56
N VAL A 65 58.25 -61.43 45.96
CA VAL A 65 57.78 -61.02 47.28
C VAL A 65 57.53 -62.26 48.14
N LEU A 66 58.25 -62.37 49.26
CA LEU A 66 58.21 -63.52 50.19
C LEU A 66 57.81 -63.11 51.61
N ARG A 67 57.14 -61.96 51.76
CA ARG A 67 56.70 -61.41 53.05
C ARG A 67 55.46 -60.54 52.86
N LYS A 68 54.89 -60.05 53.97
CA LYS A 68 53.93 -58.95 53.94
C LYS A 68 54.64 -57.62 53.64
N VAL A 69 54.15 -56.86 52.66
CA VAL A 69 54.67 -55.53 52.29
C VAL A 69 53.61 -54.72 51.54
N THR A 70 53.66 -53.40 51.66
CA THR A 70 52.89 -52.47 50.82
C THR A 70 53.80 -51.83 49.78
N LEU A 71 53.41 -51.87 48.50
CA LEU A 71 54.02 -51.09 47.43
C LEU A 71 53.09 -49.95 47.04
N ASP A 72 53.54 -48.72 47.25
CA ASP A 72 52.89 -47.50 46.82
C ASP A 72 53.54 -47.02 45.51
N LEU A 73 52.80 -47.13 44.41
CA LEU A 73 53.29 -46.65 43.11
C LEU A 73 53.37 -45.13 43.03
N ASN A 74 52.63 -44.38 43.87
CA ASN A 74 52.70 -42.91 43.99
C ASN A 74 52.71 -42.20 42.62
N GLY A 75 51.86 -42.65 41.69
CA GLY A 75 51.73 -42.09 40.34
C GLY A 75 52.84 -42.47 39.34
N TYR A 76 53.85 -43.26 39.72
CA TYR A 76 54.98 -43.66 38.88
C TYR A 76 54.79 -45.02 38.20
N VAL A 77 55.65 -45.29 37.21
CA VAL A 77 55.69 -46.53 36.42
C VAL A 77 56.74 -47.50 36.97
N LEU A 78 56.30 -48.71 37.29
CA LEU A 78 57.15 -49.90 37.42
C LEU A 78 57.10 -50.72 36.12
N LYS A 79 58.20 -50.69 35.36
CA LYS A 79 58.27 -51.27 34.01
C LYS A 79 59.27 -52.42 33.93
N MET A 80 58.79 -53.63 33.65
CA MET A 80 59.67 -54.72 33.25
C MET A 80 60.29 -54.43 31.87
N THR A 81 61.61 -54.62 31.79
CA THR A 81 62.41 -54.49 30.55
C THR A 81 63.04 -55.81 30.10
N GLY A 82 63.15 -56.78 31.01
CA GLY A 82 63.58 -58.14 30.72
C GLY A 82 62.42 -59.07 30.31
N SER A 83 62.73 -60.35 30.17
CA SER A 83 61.71 -61.41 30.02
C SER A 83 61.25 -61.90 31.40
N GLY A 84 59.94 -62.03 31.60
CA GLY A 84 59.36 -62.50 32.86
C GLY A 84 58.12 -61.74 33.29
N SER A 85 57.52 -62.18 34.39
CA SER A 85 56.51 -61.44 35.15
C SER A 85 57.11 -60.20 35.80
N VAL A 86 56.34 -59.13 36.04
CA VAL A 86 56.82 -57.98 36.84
C VAL A 86 56.99 -58.38 38.31
N ILE A 87 55.99 -59.08 38.87
CA ILE A 87 55.95 -59.50 40.28
C ILE A 87 55.57 -60.99 40.40
N ILE A 88 56.24 -61.71 41.29
CA ILE A 88 55.88 -63.08 41.73
C ILE A 88 55.61 -63.09 43.24
N LEU A 89 54.47 -63.67 43.63
CA LEU A 89 54.10 -63.94 45.02
C LEU A 89 54.09 -65.47 45.23
N ASP A 90 55.23 -66.07 45.58
CA ASP A 90 55.44 -67.53 45.66
C ASP A 90 55.63 -68.02 47.11
N ASN A 91 55.45 -69.33 47.32
CA ASN A 91 55.58 -70.06 48.59
C ASN A 91 56.50 -71.30 48.44
N LYS A 92 57.26 -71.46 47.34
CA LYS A 92 58.36 -72.45 47.29
C LYS A 92 59.33 -72.33 48.47
N SER A 93 59.44 -71.13 49.04
CA SER A 93 60.24 -70.77 50.22
C SER A 93 59.68 -71.26 51.56
N GLY A 94 58.45 -71.76 51.61
CA GLY A 94 57.74 -72.06 52.87
C GLY A 94 57.27 -70.81 53.65
N ILE A 95 57.16 -69.68 52.95
CA ILE A 95 56.73 -68.36 53.46
C ILE A 95 55.86 -67.73 52.38
N THR A 96 54.68 -67.20 52.73
CA THR A 96 53.73 -66.60 51.79
C THR A 96 54.00 -65.11 51.56
N GLY A 97 54.18 -64.70 50.30
CA GLY A 97 54.13 -63.28 49.92
C GLY A 97 52.72 -62.69 50.04
N ASP A 98 52.59 -61.55 50.71
CA ASP A 98 51.36 -60.76 50.85
C ASP A 98 51.64 -59.32 50.43
N LEU A 99 51.31 -58.99 49.18
CA LEU A 99 51.55 -57.68 48.59
C LEU A 99 50.26 -56.84 48.61
N THR A 100 50.30 -55.71 49.30
CA THR A 100 49.29 -54.65 49.10
C THR A 100 49.82 -53.63 48.10
N LEU A 101 49.16 -53.50 46.95
CA LEU A 101 49.42 -52.44 45.98
C LEU A 101 48.52 -51.24 46.28
N ILE A 102 49.12 -50.07 46.47
CA ILE A 102 48.41 -48.79 46.61
C ILE A 102 48.95 -47.77 45.60
N ASP A 103 48.25 -46.66 45.48
CA ASP A 103 48.73 -45.50 44.75
C ASP A 103 48.27 -44.23 45.46
N SER A 104 49.22 -43.51 46.06
CA SER A 104 48.98 -42.25 46.75
C SER A 104 48.85 -41.03 45.82
N ASN A 105 49.12 -41.18 44.52
CA ASN A 105 48.95 -40.13 43.50
C ASN A 105 48.16 -40.65 42.28
N PRO A 106 46.86 -40.98 42.47
CA PRO A 106 45.98 -41.52 41.41
C PRO A 106 45.66 -40.51 40.29
N THR A 107 46.19 -39.29 40.37
CA THR A 107 46.00 -38.23 39.35
C THR A 107 47.13 -38.13 38.33
N ALA A 108 48.24 -38.88 38.50
CA ALA A 108 49.30 -38.93 37.50
C ALA A 108 48.77 -39.46 36.16
N GLU A 109 49.14 -38.85 35.03
CA GLU A 109 48.65 -39.22 33.71
C GLU A 109 49.68 -40.06 32.94
N HIS A 110 49.27 -41.25 32.47
CA HIS A 110 50.09 -42.13 31.64
C HIS A 110 49.38 -42.47 30.33
N LYS A 111 50.07 -42.40 29.21
CA LYS A 111 49.49 -42.64 27.88
C LYS A 111 49.95 -43.96 27.28
N PHE A 112 49.00 -44.68 26.71
CA PHE A 112 49.22 -45.97 26.08
C PHE A 112 48.74 -45.95 24.63
N LYS A 113 49.61 -46.45 23.74
CA LYS A 113 49.27 -46.65 22.34
C LYS A 113 48.58 -47.99 22.14
N VAL A 114 47.47 -47.94 21.41
CA VAL A 114 46.52 -49.04 21.27
C VAL A 114 46.24 -49.24 19.78
N ASN A 115 47.04 -50.07 19.09
CA ASN A 115 46.84 -50.31 17.64
C ASN A 115 47.14 -51.75 17.20
N GLY A 116 46.07 -52.51 16.98
CA GLY A 116 46.07 -53.76 16.20
C GLY A 116 47.03 -54.84 16.70
N VAL A 117 48.19 -54.90 16.04
CA VAL A 117 49.25 -55.92 16.23
C VAL A 117 50.14 -55.59 17.44
N GLU A 118 50.14 -54.34 17.91
CA GLU A 118 50.93 -53.90 19.05
C GLU A 118 50.31 -54.36 20.38
N PRO A 119 51.11 -54.78 21.40
CA PRO A 119 50.62 -54.78 22.77
C PRO A 119 50.42 -53.34 23.24
N TRP A 120 49.77 -53.12 24.38
CA TRP A 120 49.62 -51.77 24.91
C TRP A 120 50.97 -51.29 25.44
N VAL A 121 51.61 -50.37 24.71
CA VAL A 121 52.91 -49.80 25.05
C VAL A 121 52.70 -48.40 25.63
N LEU A 122 53.36 -48.11 26.75
CA LEU A 122 53.47 -46.78 27.34
C LEU A 122 54.26 -45.86 26.40
N ASP A 123 53.63 -44.81 25.87
CA ASP A 123 54.28 -43.75 25.10
C ASP A 123 53.47 -42.43 25.11
N ASP A 124 54.16 -41.30 24.91
CA ASP A 124 53.59 -39.95 25.00
C ASP A 124 52.52 -39.65 23.93
N SER A 125 52.44 -40.47 22.87
CA SER A 125 51.50 -40.34 21.76
C SER A 125 50.23 -41.17 21.91
N GLY A 126 50.13 -41.95 22.99
CA GLY A 126 49.05 -42.88 23.25
C GLY A 126 47.65 -42.26 23.25
N THR A 127 46.69 -43.01 22.71
CA THR A 127 45.28 -42.60 22.60
C THR A 127 44.44 -43.01 23.81
N GLU A 128 44.87 -44.01 24.60
CA GLU A 128 44.27 -44.29 25.89
C GLU A 128 45.11 -43.65 27.00
N THR A 129 44.46 -42.83 27.83
CA THR A 129 45.03 -42.35 29.09
C THR A 129 44.64 -43.29 30.23
N VAL A 130 45.61 -43.69 31.04
CA VAL A 130 45.44 -44.38 32.33
C VAL A 130 45.93 -43.45 33.43
N TYR A 131 45.15 -43.32 34.50
CA TYR A 131 45.46 -42.43 35.63
C TYR A 131 45.98 -43.23 36.84
N GLY A 132 46.98 -42.67 37.51
CA GLY A 132 47.68 -43.28 38.64
C GLY A 132 48.87 -44.16 38.25
N GLY A 133 49.53 -44.71 39.25
CA GLY A 133 50.74 -45.52 39.09
C GLY A 133 50.52 -46.80 38.27
N ILE A 134 51.57 -47.26 37.60
CA ILE A 134 51.51 -48.27 36.54
C ILE A 134 52.45 -49.45 36.82
N ILE A 135 51.99 -50.67 36.56
CA ILE A 135 52.76 -51.91 36.41
C ILE A 135 52.66 -52.33 34.94
N THR A 136 53.79 -52.40 34.22
CA THR A 136 53.78 -52.66 32.77
C THR A 136 55.01 -53.40 32.25
N GLY A 137 55.00 -53.80 30.97
CA GLY A 137 56.12 -54.40 30.23
C GLY A 137 56.37 -55.89 30.46
N GLY A 138 55.69 -56.51 31.42
CA GLY A 138 55.89 -57.93 31.74
C GLY A 138 55.42 -58.88 30.63
N THR A 139 56.19 -59.94 30.40
CA THR A 139 56.01 -60.95 29.34
C THR A 139 55.71 -62.36 29.88
N GLY A 140 55.66 -62.49 31.20
CA GLY A 140 55.29 -63.71 31.92
C GLY A 140 56.44 -64.69 32.12
N SER A 141 56.30 -65.56 33.11
CA SER A 141 57.32 -66.54 33.52
C SER A 141 56.79 -67.97 33.42
N ARG A 142 57.67 -68.98 33.28
CA ARG A 142 57.28 -70.39 33.37
C ARG A 142 57.40 -70.84 34.83
N ILE A 143 56.28 -70.99 35.55
CA ILE A 143 56.33 -71.33 36.99
C ILE A 143 55.53 -72.58 37.33
N PHE A 144 54.30 -72.70 36.84
CA PHE A 144 53.39 -73.79 37.20
C PHE A 144 53.26 -74.82 36.06
N PHE A 145 53.12 -74.37 34.82
CA PHE A 145 53.12 -75.24 33.65
C PHE A 145 54.49 -75.21 32.96
N SER A 146 55.14 -76.37 32.82
CA SER A 146 56.47 -76.51 32.19
C SER A 146 56.54 -75.95 30.76
N ASN A 147 55.39 -75.88 30.08
CA ASN A 147 55.23 -75.36 28.73
C ASN A 147 54.45 -74.03 28.67
N GLY A 148 53.89 -73.56 29.79
CA GLY A 148 53.14 -72.31 29.88
C GLY A 148 54.06 -71.11 30.15
N VAL A 149 53.57 -69.92 29.80
CA VAL A 149 54.17 -68.64 30.19
C VAL A 149 53.04 -67.86 30.85
N GLU A 150 53.19 -67.52 32.12
CA GLU A 150 52.09 -67.16 33.02
C GLU A 150 52.27 -65.75 33.57
N GLY A 151 51.16 -65.06 33.89
CA GLY A 151 51.14 -63.90 34.79
C GLY A 151 52.06 -62.76 34.35
N GLY A 152 51.74 -62.09 33.25
CA GLY A 152 52.63 -61.07 32.67
C GLY A 152 52.89 -59.91 33.65
N GLY A 153 51.84 -59.36 34.24
CA GLY A 153 51.95 -58.38 35.33
C GLY A 153 52.36 -59.07 36.63
N VAL A 154 51.44 -59.84 37.21
CA VAL A 154 51.64 -60.53 38.49
C VAL A 154 51.36 -62.02 38.36
N ILE A 155 52.26 -62.85 38.90
CA ILE A 155 51.98 -64.24 39.24
C ILE A 155 51.68 -64.32 40.74
N ILE A 156 50.56 -64.95 41.08
CA ILE A 156 50.20 -65.32 42.44
C ILE A 156 50.27 -66.85 42.58
N GLY A 157 50.98 -67.31 43.61
CA GLY A 157 50.96 -68.66 44.17
C GLY A 157 49.56 -69.03 44.67
N SER A 158 49.32 -69.43 45.93
CA SER A 158 50.02 -69.43 47.21
C SER A 158 50.29 -68.07 47.88
N GLY A 159 50.44 -66.99 47.12
CA GLY A 159 50.54 -65.63 47.67
C GLY A 159 49.17 -64.95 47.84
N ALA A 160 49.20 -63.71 48.34
CA ALA A 160 48.06 -62.79 48.35
C ALA A 160 48.42 -61.46 47.69
N LEU A 161 47.60 -61.00 46.73
CA LEU A 161 47.67 -59.64 46.18
C LEU A 161 46.42 -58.87 46.59
N THR A 162 46.59 -57.69 47.19
CA THR A 162 45.49 -56.74 47.45
C THR A 162 45.74 -55.44 46.70
N MET A 163 44.93 -55.12 45.69
CA MET A 163 44.96 -53.84 44.97
C MET A 163 43.96 -52.85 45.59
N ASN A 164 44.48 -51.82 46.26
CA ASN A 164 43.74 -50.64 46.73
C ASN A 164 44.00 -49.41 45.84
N GLY A 165 44.72 -49.59 44.73
CA GLY A 165 45.15 -48.55 43.81
C GLY A 165 46.15 -49.13 42.80
N GLY A 166 46.68 -48.27 41.94
CA GLY A 166 47.61 -48.66 40.88
C GLY A 166 46.96 -49.45 39.74
N ASN A 167 47.67 -49.59 38.63
CA ASN A 167 47.13 -50.17 37.40
C ASN A 167 48.09 -51.20 36.82
N ILE A 168 47.60 -52.37 36.41
CA ILE A 168 48.38 -53.35 35.63
C ILE A 168 48.00 -53.15 34.16
N VAL A 169 48.94 -52.68 33.34
CA VAL A 169 48.66 -52.23 31.96
C VAL A 169 49.55 -52.92 30.94
N GLY A 170 48.94 -53.46 29.89
CA GLY A 170 49.61 -53.94 28.67
C GLY A 170 50.52 -55.17 28.83
N CYS A 171 50.53 -55.80 29.99
CA CYS A 171 51.32 -57.00 30.24
C CYS A 171 50.82 -58.20 29.42
N ILE A 172 51.73 -59.12 29.09
CA ILE A 172 51.52 -60.22 28.15
C ILE A 172 51.93 -61.55 28.81
N ALA A 173 51.14 -62.61 28.63
CA ALA A 173 51.50 -63.99 28.99
C ALA A 173 50.62 -64.97 28.19
N ASN A 174 50.99 -66.25 28.05
CA ASN A 174 50.09 -67.23 27.42
C ASN A 174 48.79 -67.40 28.23
N GLU A 175 48.89 -67.30 29.56
CA GLU A 175 47.77 -67.37 30.50
C GLU A 175 47.92 -66.25 31.55
N GLY A 176 46.92 -65.37 31.63
CA GLY A 176 46.89 -64.29 32.62
C GLY A 176 47.87 -63.17 32.29
N GLY A 177 47.69 -62.50 31.15
CA GLY A 177 48.57 -61.38 30.75
C GLY A 177 48.70 -60.30 31.81
N GLY A 178 47.59 -59.94 32.47
CA GLY A 178 47.63 -59.03 33.63
C GLY A 178 47.98 -59.77 34.91
N LEU A 179 47.24 -60.84 35.20
CA LEU A 179 47.36 -61.59 36.45
C LEU A 179 47.14 -63.09 36.23
N PHE A 180 48.03 -63.91 36.77
CA PHE A 180 47.85 -65.35 36.91
C PHE A 180 47.67 -65.71 38.38
N LEU A 181 46.69 -66.56 38.69
CA LEU A 181 46.35 -67.00 40.05
C LEU A 181 46.31 -68.53 40.11
N SER A 182 47.12 -69.11 41.00
CA SER A 182 47.07 -70.54 41.34
C SER A 182 46.17 -70.78 42.57
N ASP A 183 46.77 -71.16 43.69
CA ASP A 183 46.19 -71.55 44.98
C ASP A 183 46.07 -70.40 46.00
N GLY A 184 46.35 -69.18 45.57
CA GLY A 184 46.42 -67.98 46.41
C GLY A 184 45.14 -67.16 46.41
N SER A 185 45.29 -65.87 46.72
CA SER A 185 44.18 -64.92 46.68
C SER A 185 44.54 -63.61 45.97
N PHE A 186 43.55 -63.06 45.26
CA PHE A 186 43.58 -61.73 44.68
C PHE A 186 42.37 -60.93 45.19
N THR A 187 42.60 -59.74 45.73
CA THR A 187 41.55 -58.79 46.14
C THR A 187 41.71 -57.48 45.38
N MET A 188 40.64 -56.97 44.79
CA MET A 188 40.60 -55.72 44.04
C MET A 188 39.57 -54.77 44.64
N ASN A 189 40.04 -53.83 45.47
CA ASN A 189 39.25 -52.76 46.05
C ASN A 189 39.24 -51.50 45.15
N ALA A 190 40.34 -51.22 44.46
CA ALA A 190 40.46 -50.14 43.49
C ALA A 190 41.60 -50.40 42.49
N GLY A 191 41.93 -49.43 41.65
CA GLY A 191 42.91 -49.58 40.56
C GLY A 191 42.30 -50.23 39.31
N SER A 192 43.15 -50.64 38.36
CA SER A 192 42.69 -51.26 37.13
C SER A 192 43.60 -52.37 36.55
N ILE A 193 43.03 -53.25 35.74
CA ILE A 193 43.77 -54.21 34.90
C ILE A 193 43.31 -53.99 33.44
N VAL A 194 44.20 -53.42 32.62
CA VAL A 194 43.84 -52.81 31.33
C VAL A 194 44.77 -53.25 30.20
N GLY A 195 44.21 -53.55 29.03
CA GLY A 195 45.01 -53.78 27.81
C GLY A 195 45.86 -55.06 27.82
N CYS A 196 45.81 -55.85 28.89
CA CYS A 196 46.63 -57.03 29.07
C CYS A 196 46.20 -58.17 28.14
N SER A 197 47.18 -58.97 27.70
CA SER A 197 47.04 -59.76 26.47
C SER A 197 47.76 -61.10 26.55
N THR A 198 47.57 -61.93 25.52
CA THR A 198 48.45 -63.06 25.24
C THR A 198 49.25 -62.83 23.95
N PRO A 199 50.39 -63.52 23.76
CA PRO A 199 51.23 -63.34 22.56
C PRO A 199 50.47 -63.60 21.26
N ASN A 200 49.44 -64.44 21.28
CA ASN A 200 48.61 -64.75 20.11
C ASN A 200 47.81 -63.54 19.59
N ARG A 201 47.55 -62.51 20.42
CA ARG A 201 47.00 -61.22 19.93
C ARG A 201 47.89 -60.60 18.86
N LEU A 202 49.21 -60.75 19.01
CA LEU A 202 50.24 -60.19 18.14
C LEU A 202 50.38 -60.95 16.81
N THR A 203 49.80 -62.15 16.68
CA THR A 203 50.02 -63.06 15.54
C THR A 203 48.75 -63.51 14.83
N THR A 204 47.66 -63.75 15.56
CA THR A 204 46.36 -64.19 15.00
C THR A 204 45.22 -63.23 15.30
N GLY A 205 45.44 -62.20 16.12
CA GLY A 205 44.38 -61.36 16.68
C GLY A 205 43.54 -62.04 17.77
N GLU A 206 43.73 -63.34 18.03
CA GLU A 206 43.02 -64.07 19.08
C GLU A 206 43.76 -64.03 20.42
N ALA A 207 43.24 -63.21 21.33
CA ALA A 207 43.80 -62.98 22.65
C ALA A 207 43.05 -63.73 23.76
N SER A 208 42.83 -65.05 23.65
CA SER A 208 42.22 -65.82 24.76
C SER A 208 43.12 -65.71 26.00
N TYR A 209 42.54 -65.37 27.16
CA TYR A 209 43.18 -65.36 28.50
C TYR A 209 44.08 -64.15 28.86
N GLY A 210 43.92 -63.00 28.19
CA GLY A 210 44.78 -61.83 28.40
C GLY A 210 44.61 -61.06 29.72
N GLY A 211 43.44 -61.09 30.35
CA GLY A 211 43.20 -60.39 31.62
C GLY A 211 43.71 -61.17 32.84
N ILE A 212 42.77 -61.66 33.65
CA ILE A 212 43.02 -62.60 34.74
C ILE A 212 42.84 -64.03 34.24
N TYR A 213 43.80 -64.90 34.54
CA TYR A 213 43.63 -66.35 34.44
C TYR A 213 43.79 -66.97 35.82
N ALA A 214 42.81 -67.76 36.25
CA ALA A 214 42.79 -68.38 37.56
C ALA A 214 42.60 -69.90 37.44
N PHE A 215 43.47 -70.63 38.13
CA PHE A 215 43.57 -72.07 38.06
C PHE A 215 43.88 -72.60 39.46
N GLY A 216 42.81 -72.95 40.21
CA GLY A 216 42.92 -73.46 41.57
C GLY A 216 43.77 -74.73 41.69
N PRO A 217 44.13 -75.13 42.92
CA PRO A 217 45.09 -76.19 43.16
C PRO A 217 44.60 -77.56 42.70
N MET A 218 45.33 -78.20 41.80
CA MET A 218 45.10 -79.60 41.42
C MET A 218 45.52 -80.61 42.51
N ALA A 219 46.45 -80.22 43.39
CA ALA A 219 47.07 -81.11 44.37
C ALA A 219 46.33 -81.17 45.72
N ASN A 220 45.48 -80.19 46.01
CA ASN A 220 44.75 -80.10 47.28
C ASN A 220 43.30 -79.67 47.05
N ILE A 221 42.40 -80.65 47.10
CA ILE A 221 40.96 -80.50 46.82
C ILE A 221 40.19 -79.67 47.85
N ASP A 222 40.81 -79.35 48.99
CA ASP A 222 40.18 -78.55 50.06
C ASP A 222 40.49 -77.03 49.94
N THR A 223 41.24 -76.63 48.92
CA THR A 223 41.64 -75.24 48.66
C THR A 223 41.17 -74.76 47.29
N THR A 224 40.82 -73.48 47.17
CA THR A 224 40.39 -72.84 45.92
C THR A 224 41.17 -71.56 45.68
N GLY A 225 41.49 -71.24 44.43
CA GLY A 225 41.95 -69.89 44.09
C GLY A 225 40.83 -68.87 44.39
N VAL A 226 41.17 -67.75 45.03
CA VAL A 226 40.16 -66.74 45.42
C VAL A 226 40.37 -65.43 44.66
N ILE A 227 39.33 -64.95 43.99
CA ILE A 227 39.26 -63.59 43.44
C ILE A 227 38.17 -62.84 44.20
N THR A 228 38.52 -61.73 44.86
CA THR A 228 37.57 -60.85 45.54
C THR A 228 37.51 -59.51 44.83
N LEU A 229 36.36 -59.21 44.24
CA LEU A 229 36.07 -57.92 43.61
C LEU A 229 35.16 -57.13 44.54
N THR A 230 35.61 -55.96 44.96
CA THR A 230 34.91 -54.99 45.82
C THR A 230 34.92 -53.60 45.18
N GLY A 231 35.80 -53.37 44.21
CA GLY A 231 35.84 -52.18 43.37
C GLY A 231 36.81 -52.38 42.19
N GLY A 232 37.31 -51.27 41.64
CA GLY A 232 38.26 -51.29 40.52
C GLY A 232 37.65 -51.64 39.16
N LEU A 233 38.52 -51.65 38.15
CA LEU A 233 38.13 -51.74 36.73
C LEU A 233 39.00 -52.74 35.95
N ILE A 234 38.38 -53.75 35.34
CA ILE A 234 39.05 -54.68 34.42
C ILE A 234 38.49 -54.42 33.02
N LYS A 235 39.29 -53.92 32.06
CA LYS A 235 38.82 -53.59 30.69
C LYS A 235 39.86 -53.78 29.59
N ASN A 236 39.42 -53.83 28.33
CA ASN A 236 40.27 -53.82 27.12
C ASN A 236 41.35 -54.91 27.04
N ASN A 237 41.26 -55.91 27.91
CA ASN A 237 42.13 -57.07 27.93
C ASN A 237 41.84 -58.01 26.74
N GLY A 238 42.50 -59.17 26.71
CA GLY A 238 42.15 -60.25 25.78
C GLY A 238 40.68 -60.70 25.88
N ARG A 239 40.26 -61.61 24.98
CA ARG A 239 38.89 -62.16 24.83
C ARG A 239 38.22 -62.48 26.17
N TYR A 240 39.00 -62.97 27.13
CA TYR A 240 38.57 -63.16 28.51
C TYR A 240 39.25 -62.12 29.42
N ALA A 241 38.41 -61.32 30.07
CA ALA A 241 38.80 -60.43 31.17
C ALA A 241 39.09 -61.24 32.45
N ILE A 242 38.30 -62.29 32.69
CA ILE A 242 38.55 -63.29 33.74
C ILE A 242 38.26 -64.68 33.16
N ASN A 243 39.24 -65.59 33.20
CA ASN A 243 39.06 -67.00 32.92
C ASN A 243 39.39 -67.83 34.15
N ALA A 244 38.35 -68.28 34.85
CA ALA A 244 38.43 -69.20 35.98
C ALA A 244 38.33 -70.63 35.45
N ALA A 245 39.48 -71.28 35.29
CA ALA A 245 39.61 -72.55 34.56
C ALA A 245 39.37 -73.78 35.44
N TYR A 246 39.69 -73.70 36.73
CA TYR A 246 39.57 -74.79 37.70
C TYR A 246 39.44 -74.24 39.13
N MET A 247 38.57 -74.84 39.96
CA MET A 247 38.43 -74.63 41.41
C MET A 247 38.74 -73.20 41.93
N THR A 248 38.08 -72.20 41.33
CA THR A 248 38.25 -70.78 41.66
C THR A 248 36.92 -70.19 42.13
N THR A 249 36.94 -69.47 43.25
CA THR A 249 35.79 -68.69 43.74
C THR A 249 35.99 -67.20 43.44
N ILE A 250 35.04 -66.62 42.71
CA ILE A 250 34.95 -65.18 42.44
C ILE A 250 33.88 -64.58 43.36
N TYR A 251 34.30 -63.75 44.30
CA TYR A 251 33.43 -62.95 45.15
C TYR A 251 33.13 -61.60 44.47
N ALA A 252 31.95 -61.49 43.89
CA ALA A 252 31.52 -60.43 42.98
C ALA A 252 30.78 -59.28 43.70
N ASN A 253 31.43 -58.63 44.66
CA ASN A 253 30.82 -57.60 45.52
C ASN A 253 30.97 -56.16 44.99
N GLY A 254 31.70 -55.92 43.89
CA GLY A 254 31.87 -54.56 43.36
C GLY A 254 32.80 -54.48 42.17
N GLY A 255 32.97 -53.27 41.65
CA GLY A 255 33.81 -53.00 40.47
C GLY A 255 33.15 -53.39 39.14
N GLU A 256 33.87 -53.13 38.05
CA GLU A 256 33.41 -53.38 36.68
C GLU A 256 34.37 -54.27 35.89
N VAL A 257 33.82 -55.23 35.15
CA VAL A 257 34.56 -56.19 34.33
C VAL A 257 34.04 -56.17 32.90
N TYR A 258 34.80 -55.51 32.00
CA TYR A 258 34.54 -55.43 30.58
C TYR A 258 35.35 -56.49 29.83
N GLY A 259 34.65 -57.36 29.10
CA GLY A 259 35.23 -58.49 28.37
C GLY A 259 34.59 -59.82 28.78
N GLY A 260 35.00 -60.93 28.16
CA GLY A 260 34.42 -62.24 28.45
C GLY A 260 34.77 -62.72 29.86
N VAL A 261 33.81 -63.33 30.55
CA VAL A 261 34.05 -64.07 31.80
C VAL A 261 33.68 -65.52 31.59
N HIS A 262 34.57 -66.43 31.95
CA HIS A 262 34.38 -67.86 31.72
C HIS A 262 34.77 -68.65 32.96
N LEU A 263 33.85 -69.51 33.42
CA LEU A 263 34.04 -70.43 34.54
C LEU A 263 33.98 -71.87 34.04
N ASN A 264 34.93 -72.70 34.47
CA ASN A 264 34.96 -74.13 34.20
C ASN A 264 35.31 -74.93 35.45
N GLN A 265 34.99 -76.23 35.45
CA GLN A 265 35.48 -77.22 36.42
C GLN A 265 35.46 -76.75 37.89
N ALA A 266 34.27 -76.80 38.51
CA ALA A 266 34.05 -76.43 39.91
C ALA A 266 34.36 -74.96 40.28
N CYS A 267 34.42 -74.03 39.33
CA CYS A 267 34.51 -72.60 39.64
C CYS A 267 33.15 -72.00 40.06
N LYS A 268 33.17 -70.93 40.86
CA LYS A 268 31.96 -70.26 41.40
C LYS A 268 32.01 -68.74 41.22
N ILE A 269 30.90 -68.08 40.86
CA ILE A 269 30.66 -66.65 41.18
C ILE A 269 29.64 -66.56 42.33
N THR A 270 29.96 -65.78 43.37
CA THR A 270 29.16 -65.62 44.59
C THR A 270 29.43 -64.28 45.28
N CYS A 271 28.81 -64.01 46.43
CA CYS A 271 29.12 -62.84 47.28
C CYS A 271 29.83 -63.27 48.59
N LEU A 272 30.53 -62.33 49.23
CA LEU A 272 30.99 -62.49 50.62
C LEU A 272 29.84 -62.22 51.59
N ALA A 273 29.08 -61.15 51.32
CA ALA A 273 27.85 -60.79 52.00
C ALA A 273 26.97 -59.99 51.03
N GLU A 274 25.65 -60.08 51.18
CA GLU A 274 24.68 -59.50 50.24
C GLU A 274 24.66 -57.95 50.27
N ASP A 275 25.17 -57.34 51.34
CA ASP A 275 25.26 -55.89 51.55
C ASP A 275 26.58 -55.26 51.06
N ASN A 276 27.57 -56.07 50.65
CA ASN A 276 28.88 -55.58 50.19
C ASN A 276 28.86 -54.98 48.78
N GLY A 277 27.74 -55.03 48.05
CA GLY A 277 27.59 -54.52 46.68
C GLY A 277 27.56 -55.63 45.61
N ILE A 278 27.69 -55.25 44.34
CA ILE A 278 27.65 -56.18 43.20
C ILE A 278 28.65 -55.80 42.09
N THR A 279 29.36 -56.78 41.54
CA THR A 279 30.21 -56.57 40.36
C THR A 279 29.37 -56.50 39.08
N ALA A 280 29.68 -55.51 38.24
CA ALA A 280 29.08 -55.34 36.92
C ALA A 280 29.92 -56.05 35.83
N PHE A 281 29.44 -57.20 35.36
CA PHE A 281 30.03 -57.96 34.26
C PHE A 281 29.49 -57.45 32.91
N LYS A 282 30.25 -56.57 32.27
CA LYS A 282 29.91 -55.86 31.02
C LYS A 282 30.43 -56.58 29.76
N GLY A 283 30.40 -57.91 29.79
CA GLY A 283 30.72 -58.77 28.67
C GLY A 283 30.14 -60.19 28.83
N LYS A 284 30.30 -61.02 27.79
CA LYS A 284 29.69 -62.36 27.75
C LYS A 284 30.19 -63.22 28.89
N THR A 285 29.27 -63.65 29.75
CA THR A 285 29.56 -64.52 30.89
C THR A 285 29.08 -65.95 30.61
N VAL A 286 29.98 -66.93 30.76
CA VAL A 286 29.69 -68.35 30.53
C VAL A 286 30.03 -69.15 31.79
N ILE A 287 29.03 -69.86 32.32
CA ILE A 287 29.16 -70.78 33.45
C ILE A 287 29.17 -72.21 32.88
N GLY A 288 30.35 -72.82 32.79
CA GLY A 288 30.58 -74.09 32.09
C GLY A 288 30.11 -75.33 32.85
N GLY A 289 29.47 -76.25 32.13
CA GLY A 289 28.93 -77.53 32.62
C GLY A 289 29.81 -78.76 32.34
N THR A 290 31.09 -78.57 32.03
CA THR A 290 32.00 -79.58 31.46
C THR A 290 32.22 -80.83 32.33
N SER A 291 31.84 -80.79 33.61
CA SER A 291 31.75 -81.96 34.49
C SER A 291 30.34 -82.06 35.06
N SER A 292 29.69 -83.22 34.89
CA SER A 292 28.40 -83.55 35.51
C SER A 292 28.50 -83.81 37.01
N VAL A 293 29.72 -84.01 37.53
CA VAL A 293 29.98 -84.27 38.96
C VAL A 293 30.22 -82.97 39.72
N ASN A 294 31.01 -82.05 39.13
CA ASN A 294 31.35 -80.75 39.72
C ASN A 294 31.13 -79.62 38.69
N PRO A 295 29.87 -79.25 38.38
CA PRO A 295 29.57 -78.15 37.46
C PRO A 295 30.01 -76.81 38.04
N SER A 296 30.31 -75.84 37.16
CA SER A 296 30.55 -74.46 37.61
C SER A 296 29.25 -73.80 38.06
N HIS A 297 29.33 -72.78 38.91
CA HIS A 297 28.17 -72.25 39.62
C HIS A 297 28.10 -70.72 39.63
N VAL A 298 26.87 -70.18 39.63
CA VAL A 298 26.59 -68.76 39.88
C VAL A 298 25.42 -68.60 40.85
N ASP A 299 25.57 -67.72 41.84
CA ASP A 299 24.47 -67.27 42.71
C ASP A 299 24.46 -65.76 43.01
N TRP A 300 25.46 -65.01 42.51
CA TRP A 300 25.54 -63.56 42.64
C TRP A 300 26.14 -62.92 41.38
N GLY A 301 25.73 -61.69 41.06
CA GLY A 301 26.35 -60.84 40.03
C GLY A 301 25.35 -60.15 39.11
N LEU A 302 25.80 -59.08 38.45
CA LEU A 302 25.03 -58.30 37.47
C LEU A 302 25.71 -58.39 36.09
N PHE A 303 24.99 -58.84 35.07
CA PHE A 303 25.53 -59.28 33.79
C PHE A 303 24.85 -58.55 32.62
N TYR A 304 25.59 -57.71 31.90
CA TYR A 304 25.07 -56.93 30.76
C TYR A 304 25.37 -57.60 29.40
N GLY A 305 26.51 -58.29 29.26
CA GLY A 305 26.92 -58.91 27.99
C GLY A 305 26.29 -60.28 27.70
N GLY A 306 25.19 -60.61 28.39
CA GLY A 306 24.54 -61.93 28.36
C GLY A 306 25.16 -62.96 29.31
N LEU A 307 24.30 -63.69 30.01
CA LEU A 307 24.66 -64.78 30.92
C LEU A 307 24.22 -66.14 30.36
N TYR A 308 25.17 -67.04 30.15
CA TYR A 308 24.98 -68.37 29.59
C TYR A 308 25.33 -69.43 30.64
N ILE A 309 24.32 -70.11 31.18
CA ILE A 309 24.49 -71.12 32.24
C ILE A 309 24.36 -72.53 31.62
N TYR A 310 25.49 -73.22 31.53
CA TYR A 310 25.57 -74.65 31.21
C TYR A 310 25.92 -75.50 32.44
N GLY A 311 26.46 -74.86 33.49
CA GLY A 311 26.62 -75.41 34.83
C GLY A 311 25.35 -75.26 35.66
N ASN A 312 25.49 -74.80 36.91
CA ASN A 312 24.39 -74.72 37.89
C ASN A 312 24.12 -73.29 38.38
N THR A 313 22.94 -73.06 38.94
CA THR A 313 22.54 -71.82 39.62
C THR A 313 21.64 -72.12 40.80
N THR A 314 21.86 -71.46 41.95
CA THR A 314 20.97 -71.50 43.13
C THR A 314 20.28 -70.18 43.42
N GLY A 315 20.66 -69.11 42.71
CA GLY A 315 19.98 -67.83 42.78
C GLY A 315 18.73 -67.77 41.88
N VAL A 316 17.86 -66.81 42.19
CA VAL A 316 16.80 -66.35 41.28
C VAL A 316 17.38 -65.34 40.29
N ILE A 317 16.72 -65.19 39.14
CA ILE A 317 17.18 -64.35 38.03
C ILE A 317 16.19 -63.20 37.79
N VAL A 318 16.67 -61.96 37.94
CA VAL A 318 16.00 -60.77 37.40
C VAL A 318 16.50 -60.55 35.99
N THR A 319 15.60 -60.54 35.00
CA THR A 319 15.92 -60.22 33.61
C THR A 319 15.42 -58.81 33.30
N TYR A 320 16.33 -57.91 32.92
CA TYR A 320 16.02 -56.54 32.54
C TYR A 320 15.90 -56.45 31.01
N LYS A 321 14.76 -55.98 30.50
CA LYS A 321 14.47 -55.86 29.07
C LYS A 321 14.24 -54.43 28.62
N ASP A 322 14.92 -54.02 27.55
CA ASP A 322 14.63 -52.77 26.84
C ASP A 322 13.98 -53.11 25.49
N GLY A 323 12.68 -52.83 25.38
CA GLY A 323 11.82 -53.47 24.38
C GLY A 323 11.89 -54.99 24.46
N ASP A 324 12.18 -55.65 23.34
CA ASP A 324 12.40 -57.10 23.28
C ASP A 324 13.81 -57.54 23.70
N SER A 325 14.77 -56.61 23.74
CA SER A 325 16.19 -56.89 23.98
C SER A 325 16.50 -57.13 25.45
N GLU A 326 17.31 -58.15 25.76
CA GLU A 326 17.88 -58.33 27.09
C GLU A 326 18.97 -57.28 27.32
N TYR A 327 18.72 -56.34 28.25
CA TYR A 327 19.66 -55.31 28.65
C TYR A 327 20.65 -55.81 29.70
N ALA A 328 20.16 -56.57 30.68
CA ALA A 328 20.97 -57.18 31.73
C ALA A 328 20.24 -58.35 32.40
N LYS A 329 21.00 -59.18 33.12
CA LYS A 329 20.50 -60.14 34.12
C LYS A 329 21.18 -59.91 35.45
N GLN A 330 20.44 -60.05 36.55
CA GLN A 330 21.02 -60.16 37.89
C GLN A 330 20.71 -61.56 38.43
N VAL A 331 21.72 -62.21 39.04
CA VAL A 331 21.54 -63.41 39.85
C VAL A 331 21.75 -63.03 41.31
N LEU A 332 20.85 -63.49 42.18
CA LEU A 332 20.87 -63.21 43.63
C LEU A 332 20.06 -64.28 44.40
N PRO A 333 20.31 -64.52 45.71
CA PRO A 333 19.51 -65.42 46.53
C PRO A 333 18.03 -64.99 46.63
N SER A 334 17.12 -65.95 46.79
CA SER A 334 15.70 -65.67 46.96
C SER A 334 15.43 -64.91 48.26
N GLY A 335 14.57 -63.88 48.19
CA GLY A 335 14.20 -63.01 49.30
C GLY A 335 15.08 -61.76 49.49
N THR A 336 16.06 -61.55 48.61
CA THR A 336 16.98 -60.40 48.61
C THR A 336 16.44 -59.22 47.79
N LEU A 337 17.04 -58.04 47.93
CA LEU A 337 16.72 -56.86 47.12
C LEU A 337 17.57 -56.86 45.84
N ALA A 338 16.93 -56.61 44.69
CA ALA A 338 17.65 -56.39 43.44
C ALA A 338 18.55 -55.15 43.53
N THR A 339 19.64 -55.14 42.77
CA THR A 339 20.47 -53.95 42.56
C THR A 339 20.04 -53.30 41.26
N ARG A 340 19.70 -52.01 41.29
CA ARG A 340 19.33 -51.27 40.08
C ARG A 340 20.50 -51.31 39.09
N PRO A 341 20.30 -51.81 37.86
CA PRO A 341 21.34 -51.76 36.85
C PRO A 341 21.54 -50.32 36.38
N ASP A 342 22.61 -50.12 35.60
CA ASP A 342 22.89 -48.87 34.93
C ASP A 342 21.67 -48.40 34.13
N THR A 343 21.59 -47.10 33.92
CA THR A 343 20.52 -46.54 33.10
C THR A 343 20.80 -46.90 31.64
N PRO A 344 19.82 -47.46 30.89
CA PRO A 344 19.96 -47.69 29.45
C PRO A 344 20.38 -46.41 28.72
N ALA A 345 21.04 -46.58 27.57
CA ALA A 345 21.49 -45.44 26.76
C ALA A 345 20.28 -44.54 26.41
N ALA A 346 20.47 -43.23 26.49
CA ALA A 346 19.38 -42.28 26.27
C ALA A 346 18.80 -42.44 24.86
N THR A 347 17.51 -42.78 24.77
CA THR A 347 16.78 -42.80 23.50
C THR A 347 16.38 -41.36 23.16
N PRO A 348 16.76 -40.80 21.99
CA PRO A 348 16.39 -39.44 21.61
C PRO A 348 14.88 -39.20 21.72
N GLY A 349 14.50 -38.09 22.35
CA GLY A 349 13.10 -37.72 22.58
C GLY A 349 12.39 -38.47 23.71
N TYR A 350 13.06 -39.36 24.45
CA TYR A 350 12.50 -40.08 25.59
C TYR A 350 13.34 -39.93 26.87
N THR A 351 12.67 -39.96 28.02
CA THR A 351 13.29 -40.05 29.35
C THR A 351 13.07 -41.45 29.94
N PHE A 352 14.13 -42.04 30.51
CA PHE A 352 14.07 -43.32 31.21
C PHE A 352 13.41 -43.15 32.59
N GLY A 353 12.16 -43.62 32.73
CA GLY A 353 11.36 -43.53 33.95
C GLY A 353 11.65 -44.62 34.98
N GLY A 354 12.32 -45.71 34.60
CA GLY A 354 12.66 -46.80 35.51
C GLY A 354 12.38 -48.20 34.94
N TRP A 355 12.32 -49.18 35.83
CA TRP A 355 12.08 -50.58 35.51
C TRP A 355 10.72 -51.01 36.08
N ASN A 356 9.85 -51.57 35.24
CA ASN A 356 8.48 -51.93 35.61
C ASN A 356 8.26 -53.45 35.48
N LYS A 357 7.35 -53.98 36.31
CA LYS A 357 6.84 -55.36 36.22
C LYS A 357 5.98 -55.52 34.95
N ALA A 358 5.68 -56.76 34.56
CA ALA A 358 4.93 -57.06 33.34
C ALA A 358 3.49 -56.48 33.31
N ASP A 359 2.92 -56.14 34.46
CA ASP A 359 1.63 -55.46 34.61
C ASP A 359 1.72 -53.93 34.47
N GLY A 360 2.92 -53.39 34.24
CA GLY A 360 3.20 -51.96 34.12
C GLY A 360 3.47 -51.24 35.44
N THR A 361 3.39 -51.91 36.60
CA THR A 361 3.74 -51.29 37.90
C THR A 361 5.25 -51.10 38.06
N ALA A 362 5.69 -50.01 38.68
CA ALA A 362 7.12 -49.76 38.89
C ALA A 362 7.72 -50.72 39.93
N TRP A 363 8.96 -51.18 39.71
CA TRP A 363 9.73 -51.97 40.67
C TRP A 363 10.41 -51.05 41.69
N ASP A 364 10.15 -51.26 42.99
CA ASP A 364 10.81 -50.50 44.07
C ASP A 364 12.01 -51.24 44.64
N TYR A 365 13.20 -50.89 44.17
CA TYR A 365 14.48 -51.41 44.66
C TYR A 365 14.73 -51.21 46.17
N ALA A 366 13.95 -50.37 46.87
CA ALA A 366 14.05 -50.20 48.32
C ALA A 366 13.14 -51.14 49.13
N SER A 367 12.18 -51.84 48.51
CA SER A 367 11.20 -52.67 49.23
C SER A 367 10.78 -53.97 48.54
N ASP A 368 10.73 -54.01 47.21
CA ASP A 368 10.42 -55.24 46.44
C ASP A 368 11.57 -56.24 46.55
N LYS A 369 11.25 -57.45 47.06
CA LYS A 369 12.18 -58.58 47.17
C LYS A 369 12.01 -59.53 45.99
N VAL A 370 13.10 -60.09 45.50
CA VAL A 370 13.08 -61.10 44.43
C VAL A 370 12.91 -62.48 45.05
N THR A 371 11.70 -63.05 45.01
CA THR A 371 11.45 -64.41 45.53
C THR A 371 11.60 -65.49 44.46
N ASP A 372 11.34 -65.12 43.20
CA ASP A 372 11.27 -66.00 42.04
C ASP A 372 11.87 -65.29 40.81
N ASN A 373 12.08 -66.02 39.71
CA ASN A 373 12.54 -65.43 38.45
C ASN A 373 11.53 -64.41 37.92
N ILE A 374 12.00 -63.19 37.62
CA ILE A 374 11.15 -62.08 37.16
C ILE A 374 11.76 -61.38 35.95
N THR A 375 10.90 -60.88 35.05
CA THR A 375 11.30 -59.97 33.98
C THR A 375 10.79 -58.56 34.28
N LEU A 376 11.68 -57.58 34.22
CA LEU A 376 11.39 -56.16 34.37
C LEU A 376 11.68 -55.44 33.04
N TYR A 377 10.83 -54.49 32.70
CA TYR A 377 10.83 -53.79 31.42
C TYR A 377 11.20 -52.32 31.59
N ALA A 378 12.04 -51.80 30.70
CA ALA A 378 12.38 -50.39 30.65
C ALA A 378 11.13 -49.55 30.38
N LYS A 379 10.82 -48.61 31.27
CA LYS A 379 9.72 -47.66 31.07
C LYS A 379 10.26 -46.35 30.52
N TRP A 380 9.98 -46.10 29.26
CA TRP A 380 10.22 -44.80 28.61
C TRP A 380 8.98 -43.89 28.71
N ALA A 381 9.24 -42.61 28.91
CA ALA A 381 8.26 -41.52 28.79
C ALA A 381 8.70 -40.61 27.64
N ALA A 382 7.78 -40.25 26.74
CA ALA A 382 8.08 -39.28 25.69
C ALA A 382 8.32 -37.91 26.34
N ASN A 383 9.30 -37.18 25.85
CA ASN A 383 9.54 -35.79 26.24
C ASN A 383 8.58 -34.88 25.46
N THR A 384 8.15 -33.78 26.07
CA THR A 384 7.42 -32.73 25.36
C THR A 384 8.38 -31.70 24.79
N TYR A 385 8.11 -31.27 23.55
CA TYR A 385 8.85 -30.22 22.85
C TYR A 385 7.90 -29.18 22.29
N THR A 386 8.42 -27.99 21.99
CA THR A 386 7.65 -26.83 21.54
C THR A 386 8.24 -26.21 20.28
N ILE A 387 7.38 -26.03 19.28
CA ILE A 387 7.64 -25.20 18.09
C ILE A 387 7.00 -23.83 18.32
N THR A 388 7.81 -22.79 18.24
CA THR A 388 7.39 -21.38 18.35
C THR A 388 7.38 -20.73 16.98
N PHE A 389 6.36 -19.93 16.69
CA PHE A 389 6.19 -19.23 15.42
C PHE A 389 6.41 -17.73 15.64
N ASP A 390 7.59 -17.22 15.27
CA ASP A 390 7.83 -15.77 15.20
C ASP A 390 7.27 -15.25 13.88
N THR A 391 6.18 -14.50 13.94
CA THR A 391 5.49 -13.99 12.75
C THR A 391 6.14 -12.75 12.16
N ALA A 392 7.23 -12.24 12.74
CA ALA A 392 7.98 -11.06 12.29
C ALA A 392 7.09 -9.84 11.97
N GLY A 393 6.07 -9.61 12.80
CA GLY A 393 5.09 -8.52 12.66
C GLY A 393 3.82 -8.88 11.88
N GLY A 394 3.61 -10.14 11.50
CA GLY A 394 2.33 -10.65 11.02
C GLY A 394 1.40 -11.14 12.15
N SER A 395 0.19 -11.55 11.79
CA SER A 395 -0.84 -12.10 12.70
C SER A 395 -0.32 -13.25 13.56
N GLU A 396 -0.52 -13.18 14.87
CA GLU A 396 -0.01 -14.16 15.85
C GLU A 396 -0.43 -15.61 15.55
N ILE A 397 0.50 -16.54 15.77
CA ILE A 397 0.28 -17.98 15.68
C ILE A 397 0.68 -18.62 17.01
N ALA A 398 -0.22 -19.41 17.59
CA ALA A 398 0.03 -20.08 18.86
C ALA A 398 1.14 -21.15 18.71
N PRO A 399 2.05 -21.29 19.70
CA PRO A 399 3.07 -22.33 19.67
C PRO A 399 2.45 -23.73 19.75
N ILE A 400 3.08 -24.71 19.12
CA ILE A 400 2.67 -26.11 19.14
C ILE A 400 3.56 -26.85 20.15
N THR A 401 2.99 -27.27 21.27
CA THR A 401 3.64 -28.11 22.28
C THR A 401 3.01 -29.50 22.30
N GLN A 402 3.79 -30.54 22.03
CA GLN A 402 3.33 -31.94 21.97
C GLN A 402 4.43 -32.92 22.42
N ASP A 403 4.08 -34.20 22.59
CA ASP A 403 5.02 -35.28 22.84
C ASP A 403 5.91 -35.55 21.61
N TYR A 404 7.15 -35.98 21.83
CA TYR A 404 8.07 -36.39 20.77
C TYR A 404 7.45 -37.41 19.79
N GLY A 405 7.65 -37.18 18.49
CA GLY A 405 7.22 -38.08 17.43
C GLY A 405 5.72 -38.04 17.09
N THR A 406 4.90 -37.19 17.73
CA THR A 406 3.50 -36.98 17.30
C THR A 406 3.45 -36.14 16.02
N ASN A 407 2.45 -36.40 15.16
CA ASN A 407 2.26 -35.66 13.92
C ASN A 407 1.88 -34.20 14.19
N ILE A 408 2.55 -33.27 13.51
CA ILE A 408 2.25 -31.84 13.55
C ILE A 408 1.28 -31.50 12.41
N ALA A 409 0.25 -30.70 12.72
CA ALA A 409 -0.51 -29.99 11.71
C ALA A 409 0.12 -28.60 11.54
N ALA A 410 0.53 -28.24 10.32
CA ALA A 410 1.04 -26.91 10.04
C ALA A 410 -0.05 -25.84 10.34
N PRO A 411 0.31 -24.69 10.93
CA PRO A 411 -0.63 -23.59 11.11
C PRO A 411 -1.05 -23.00 9.76
N ALA A 412 -2.14 -22.24 9.75
CA ALA A 412 -2.47 -21.39 8.60
C ALA A 412 -1.39 -20.31 8.42
N ASP A 413 -1.13 -19.93 7.17
CA ASP A 413 -0.16 -18.88 6.86
C ASP A 413 -0.52 -17.56 7.56
N PRO A 414 0.44 -16.87 8.20
CA PRO A 414 0.18 -15.58 8.83
C PRO A 414 -0.13 -14.51 7.79
N THR A 415 -0.75 -13.42 8.22
CA THR A 415 -1.06 -12.25 7.38
C THR A 415 -0.37 -10.99 7.91
N ARG A 416 0.07 -10.10 7.02
CA ARG A 416 0.71 -8.83 7.37
C ARG A 416 0.36 -7.77 6.32
N GLU A 417 -0.21 -6.65 6.76
CA GLU A 417 -0.66 -5.59 5.84
C GLU A 417 0.50 -5.04 5.00
N GLY A 418 0.33 -5.01 3.68
CA GLY A 418 1.34 -4.53 2.73
C GLY A 418 2.50 -5.49 2.44
N TYR A 419 2.45 -6.74 2.91
CA TYR A 419 3.46 -7.77 2.63
C TYR A 419 2.81 -9.08 2.13
N THR A 420 3.56 -9.85 1.33
CA THR A 420 3.24 -11.22 0.95
C THR A 420 4.06 -12.19 1.80
N PHE A 421 3.41 -13.19 2.39
CA PHE A 421 4.10 -14.28 3.09
C PHE A 421 4.78 -15.18 2.06
N ILE A 422 6.10 -15.35 2.17
CA ILE A 422 6.87 -16.21 1.23
C ILE A 422 7.23 -17.58 1.82
N GLY A 423 6.97 -17.78 3.11
CA GLY A 423 7.25 -19.02 3.84
C GLY A 423 7.94 -18.79 5.18
N TRP A 424 8.27 -19.88 5.84
CA TRP A 424 9.08 -19.90 7.05
C TRP A 424 10.57 -19.99 6.70
N ASP A 425 11.44 -19.43 7.54
CA ASP A 425 12.90 -19.52 7.39
C ASP A 425 13.45 -20.95 7.43
N ARG A 426 12.67 -21.89 8.00
CA ARG A 426 12.98 -23.31 8.15
C ARG A 426 11.71 -24.13 7.93
N GLU A 427 11.86 -25.33 7.41
CA GLU A 427 10.75 -26.27 7.22
C GLU A 427 10.15 -26.68 8.58
N ILE A 428 8.80 -26.71 8.65
CA ILE A 428 8.09 -27.23 9.82
C ILE A 428 8.07 -28.77 9.68
N PRO A 429 8.62 -29.53 10.63
CA PRO A 429 8.70 -30.98 10.51
C PRO A 429 7.31 -31.63 10.61
N GLU A 430 7.11 -32.74 9.90
CA GLU A 430 5.85 -33.51 9.94
C GLU A 430 5.56 -34.13 11.32
N THR A 431 6.60 -34.34 12.15
CA THR A 431 6.49 -34.90 13.51
C THR A 431 7.32 -34.09 14.50
N MET A 432 6.89 -34.07 15.77
CA MET A 432 7.53 -33.28 16.83
C MET A 432 8.99 -33.72 17.05
N PRO A 433 9.99 -32.84 16.79
CA PRO A 433 11.40 -33.18 16.87
C PRO A 433 11.87 -33.36 18.33
N ALA A 434 13.09 -33.86 18.51
CA ALA A 434 13.68 -34.10 19.84
C ALA A 434 14.28 -32.82 20.49
N GLU A 435 13.86 -31.63 20.07
CA GLU A 435 14.30 -30.34 20.58
C GLU A 435 13.21 -29.26 20.41
N ASN A 436 13.33 -28.16 21.17
CA ASN A 436 12.51 -26.97 20.95
C ASN A 436 13.08 -26.17 19.77
N MET A 437 12.22 -25.62 18.93
CA MET A 437 12.65 -24.78 17.81
C MET A 437 11.75 -23.54 17.64
N THR A 438 12.31 -22.50 17.03
CA THR A 438 11.57 -21.34 16.54
C THR A 438 11.70 -21.29 15.02
N VAL A 439 10.59 -21.06 14.34
CA VAL A 439 10.55 -20.70 12.91
C VAL A 439 10.10 -19.25 12.77
N THR A 440 10.69 -18.53 11.82
CA THR A 440 10.49 -17.10 11.60
C THR A 440 9.84 -16.86 10.25
N ALA A 441 8.74 -16.11 10.23
CA ALA A 441 8.02 -15.79 9.01
C ALA A 441 8.85 -14.86 8.10
N GLN A 442 8.95 -15.21 6.83
CA GLN A 442 9.58 -14.38 5.81
C GLN A 442 8.52 -13.64 4.99
N TRP A 443 8.84 -12.39 4.65
CA TRP A 443 7.92 -11.43 4.05
C TRP A 443 8.57 -10.74 2.85
N GLU A 444 7.88 -10.73 1.72
CA GLU A 444 8.18 -9.86 0.57
C GLU A 444 7.30 -8.61 0.66
N ILE A 445 7.87 -7.42 0.46
CA ILE A 445 7.09 -6.17 0.52
C ILE A 445 6.31 -5.99 -0.78
N ASN A 446 5.03 -5.67 -0.67
CA ASN A 446 4.18 -5.50 -1.85
C ASN A 446 4.42 -4.13 -2.49
N GLN A 447 4.31 -4.07 -3.82
CA GLN A 447 4.26 -2.81 -4.56
C GLN A 447 2.82 -2.43 -4.91
N TYR A 448 2.52 -1.15 -4.75
CA TYR A 448 1.22 -0.56 -5.08
C TYR A 448 1.39 0.63 -6.00
N THR A 449 0.31 0.96 -6.71
CA THR A 449 0.32 1.97 -7.78
C THR A 449 -0.75 3.03 -7.55
N ILE A 450 -0.31 4.29 -7.52
CA ILE A 450 -1.17 5.47 -7.59
C ILE A 450 -1.29 5.88 -9.06
N THR A 451 -2.49 5.82 -9.60
CA THR A 451 -2.82 6.27 -10.96
C THR A 451 -3.45 7.64 -10.92
N PHE A 452 -2.98 8.55 -11.78
CA PHE A 452 -3.51 9.90 -11.89
C PHE A 452 -4.38 10.02 -13.15
N ASP A 453 -5.70 10.04 -12.96
CA ASP A 453 -6.67 10.32 -14.01
C ASP A 453 -6.82 11.84 -14.11
N THR A 454 -6.14 12.44 -15.09
CA THR A 454 -6.05 13.90 -15.27
C THR A 454 -7.31 14.49 -15.87
N ASN A 455 -8.31 13.68 -16.23
CA ASN A 455 -9.62 14.11 -16.72
C ASN A 455 -9.53 15.20 -17.81
N GLY A 456 -8.70 14.96 -18.83
CA GLY A 456 -8.47 15.86 -19.97
C GLY A 456 -7.30 16.84 -19.84
N GLY A 457 -6.55 16.84 -18.73
CA GLY A 457 -5.28 17.56 -18.62
C GLY A 457 -4.06 16.74 -19.06
N SER A 458 -2.88 17.35 -19.02
CA SER A 458 -1.58 16.73 -19.36
C SER A 458 -1.34 15.41 -18.62
N GLU A 459 -0.74 14.42 -19.30
CA GLU A 459 -0.53 13.09 -18.74
C GLU A 459 0.46 13.10 -17.56
N ILE A 460 0.08 12.43 -16.47
CA ILE A 460 0.95 12.20 -15.31
C ILE A 460 1.24 10.69 -15.21
N ALA A 461 2.53 10.34 -15.16
CA ALA A 461 2.95 8.96 -15.00
C ALA A 461 2.48 8.38 -13.64
N PRO A 462 1.99 7.13 -13.59
CA PRO A 462 1.60 6.51 -12.33
C PRO A 462 2.82 6.29 -11.42
N ILE A 463 2.62 6.44 -10.11
CA ILE A 463 3.65 6.21 -9.10
C ILE A 463 3.48 4.78 -8.58
N THR A 464 4.42 3.89 -8.93
CA THR A 464 4.52 2.53 -8.38
C THR A 464 5.73 2.43 -7.45
N GLN A 465 5.51 2.06 -6.19
CA GLN A 465 6.55 1.93 -5.16
C GLN A 465 6.20 0.83 -4.15
N ASP A 466 7.15 0.46 -3.30
CA ASP A 466 6.94 -0.48 -2.18
C ASP A 466 5.99 0.14 -1.12
N TYR A 467 5.25 -0.71 -0.42
CA TYR A 467 4.37 -0.29 0.68
C TYR A 467 5.08 0.58 1.73
N GLY A 468 4.43 1.66 2.17
CA GLY A 468 4.94 2.54 3.21
C GLY A 468 6.08 3.49 2.81
N THR A 469 6.57 3.47 1.57
CA THR A 469 7.54 4.48 1.10
C THR A 469 6.90 5.86 0.99
N VAL A 470 7.67 6.91 1.23
CA VAL A 470 7.18 8.30 1.13
C VAL A 470 6.91 8.67 -0.33
N ILE A 471 5.72 9.24 -0.57
CA ILE A 471 5.32 9.70 -1.91
C ILE A 471 5.72 11.16 -2.11
N THR A 472 6.43 11.43 -3.20
CA THR A 472 6.57 12.80 -3.72
C THR A 472 5.38 13.08 -4.63
N ALA A 473 4.62 14.14 -4.34
CA ALA A 473 3.54 14.57 -5.22
C ALA A 473 4.08 14.96 -6.62
N PRO A 474 3.39 14.59 -7.72
CA PRO A 474 3.76 15.04 -9.04
C PRO A 474 3.49 16.55 -9.20
N GLU A 475 4.07 17.16 -10.23
CA GLU A 475 3.69 18.51 -10.66
C GLU A 475 2.19 18.54 -11.04
N ALA A 476 1.55 19.70 -10.86
CA ALA A 476 0.13 19.85 -11.18
C ALA A 476 -0.09 19.69 -12.70
N PRO A 477 -1.14 18.95 -13.13
CA PRO A 477 -1.45 18.83 -14.55
C PRO A 477 -1.96 20.17 -15.09
N GLU A 478 -1.81 20.37 -16.40
CA GLU A 478 -2.29 21.55 -17.13
C GLU A 478 -3.42 21.16 -18.07
N ARG A 479 -4.45 22.00 -18.22
CA ARG A 479 -5.56 21.83 -19.16
C ARG A 479 -5.96 23.19 -19.70
N GLU A 480 -5.88 23.37 -21.02
CA GLU A 480 -6.27 24.63 -21.68
C GLU A 480 -7.72 24.99 -21.34
N GLY A 481 -7.98 26.26 -21.01
CA GLY A 481 -9.27 26.77 -20.52
C GLY A 481 -9.55 26.57 -19.03
N TYR A 482 -8.81 25.72 -18.30
CA TYR A 482 -9.15 25.32 -16.93
C TYR A 482 -8.00 25.52 -15.92
N THR A 483 -8.35 25.90 -14.69
CA THR A 483 -7.45 25.91 -13.54
C THR A 483 -7.55 24.59 -12.77
N PHE A 484 -6.41 23.94 -12.48
CA PHE A 484 -6.35 22.78 -11.59
C PHE A 484 -6.62 23.21 -10.14
N ILE A 485 -7.64 22.62 -9.50
CA ILE A 485 -8.03 22.95 -8.11
C ILE A 485 -7.74 21.82 -7.11
N GLY A 486 -7.07 20.75 -7.56
CA GLY A 486 -6.65 19.62 -6.72
C GLY A 486 -7.19 18.27 -7.19
N TRP A 487 -6.83 17.22 -6.46
CA TRP A 487 -7.32 15.85 -6.69
C TRP A 487 -8.63 15.60 -5.96
N ASP A 488 -9.38 14.55 -6.35
CA ASP A 488 -10.64 14.19 -5.72
C ASP A 488 -10.50 13.68 -4.27
N LYS A 489 -9.34 13.10 -3.97
CA LYS A 489 -8.85 12.70 -2.64
C LYS A 489 -7.44 13.25 -2.44
N ALA A 490 -7.02 13.41 -1.18
CA ALA A 490 -5.63 13.78 -0.89
C ALA A 490 -4.65 12.70 -1.38
N ILE A 491 -3.47 13.11 -1.86
CA ILE A 491 -2.36 12.19 -2.13
C ILE A 491 -1.87 11.68 -0.76
N PRO A 492 -1.77 10.36 -0.52
CA PRO A 492 -1.22 9.82 0.72
C PRO A 492 0.23 10.27 0.95
N GLU A 493 0.65 10.43 2.21
CA GLU A 493 2.06 10.73 2.55
C GLU A 493 2.98 9.53 2.26
N THR A 494 2.45 8.31 2.40
CA THR A 494 3.16 7.05 2.13
C THR A 494 2.30 6.10 1.29
N MET A 495 2.96 5.19 0.56
CA MET A 495 2.29 4.24 -0.35
C MET A 495 1.33 3.33 0.44
N PRO A 496 -0.01 3.39 0.19
CA PRO A 496 -1.00 2.59 0.90
C PRO A 496 -0.96 1.11 0.50
N ALA A 497 -1.66 0.26 1.25
CA ALA A 497 -1.74 -1.19 1.00
C ALA A 497 -2.70 -1.58 -0.15
N GLU A 498 -3.03 -0.66 -1.06
CA GLU A 498 -3.92 -0.88 -2.20
C GLU A 498 -3.56 0.03 -3.39
N ASN A 499 -3.97 -0.37 -4.60
CA ASN A 499 -3.88 0.48 -5.78
C ASN A 499 -5.01 1.52 -5.74
N ILE A 500 -4.68 2.80 -5.92
CA ILE A 500 -5.66 3.88 -5.93
C ILE A 500 -5.62 4.68 -7.23
N THR A 501 -6.76 5.25 -7.60
CA THR A 501 -6.86 6.24 -8.68
C THR A 501 -7.32 7.57 -8.09
N LEU A 502 -6.58 8.63 -8.42
CA LEU A 502 -6.90 10.02 -8.07
C LEU A 502 -7.36 10.73 -9.33
N LYS A 503 -8.48 11.46 -9.25
CA LYS A 503 -9.10 12.18 -10.37
C LYS A 503 -8.88 13.68 -10.24
N ALA A 504 -8.38 14.32 -11.29
CA ALA A 504 -8.17 15.76 -11.29
C ALA A 504 -9.50 16.52 -11.25
N ARG A 505 -9.57 17.53 -10.38
CA ARG A 505 -10.66 18.51 -10.35
C ARG A 505 -10.18 19.81 -11.01
N TRP A 506 -11.05 20.34 -11.85
CA TRP A 506 -10.81 21.51 -12.68
C TRP A 506 -11.88 22.57 -12.38
N LYS A 507 -11.50 23.84 -12.46
CA LYS A 507 -12.42 24.97 -12.53
C LYS A 507 -12.26 25.62 -13.89
N ASP A 508 -13.35 25.86 -14.63
CA ASP A 508 -13.28 26.56 -15.91
C ASP A 508 -12.94 28.05 -15.70
N THR A 509 -12.21 28.61 -16.66
CA THR A 509 -11.75 30.00 -16.69
C THR A 509 -12.00 30.71 -18.01
N GLU A 510 -12.49 30.00 -19.02
CA GLU A 510 -13.03 30.68 -20.20
C GLU A 510 -14.37 31.35 -19.86
N LYS A 511 -14.82 32.24 -20.73
CA LYS A 511 -16.10 32.94 -20.52
C LYS A 511 -17.12 32.40 -21.52
N PRO A 512 -18.40 32.28 -21.13
CA PRO A 512 -19.46 31.88 -22.04
C PRO A 512 -19.55 32.83 -23.23
N THR A 513 -19.75 32.27 -24.42
CA THR A 513 -19.97 33.03 -25.66
C THR A 513 -21.44 32.97 -26.06
N GLY A 514 -21.89 33.88 -26.92
CA GLY A 514 -23.26 33.84 -27.39
C GLY A 514 -23.59 34.92 -28.42
N GLU A 515 -24.84 34.95 -28.84
CA GLU A 515 -25.39 35.96 -29.74
C GLU A 515 -26.81 36.37 -29.34
N ILE A 516 -27.07 37.67 -29.35
CA ILE A 516 -28.43 38.22 -29.41
C ILE A 516 -28.82 38.27 -30.90
N ILE A 517 -30.03 37.83 -31.24
CA ILE A 517 -30.59 37.85 -32.59
C ILE A 517 -31.92 38.61 -32.59
N ILE A 518 -32.05 39.61 -33.48
CA ILE A 518 -33.29 40.37 -33.70
C ILE A 518 -33.46 40.57 -35.22
N GLY A 519 -34.50 39.96 -35.78
CA GLY A 519 -34.68 39.85 -37.23
C GLY A 519 -33.52 39.09 -37.88
N ALA A 520 -32.80 39.74 -38.80
CA ALA A 520 -31.60 39.18 -39.44
C ALA A 520 -30.27 39.60 -38.76
N ASN A 521 -30.33 40.44 -37.71
CA ASN A 521 -29.15 41.05 -37.08
C ASN A 521 -28.67 40.20 -35.90
N LYS A 522 -27.35 40.23 -35.65
CA LYS A 522 -26.69 39.44 -34.62
C LYS A 522 -25.63 40.26 -33.87
N TRP A 523 -25.57 40.11 -32.55
CA TRP A 523 -24.56 40.76 -31.70
C TRP A 523 -23.87 39.76 -30.77
N GLN A 524 -22.55 39.66 -30.90
CA GLN A 524 -21.69 38.67 -30.23
C GLN A 524 -20.70 39.30 -29.22
N GLU A 525 -20.67 40.63 -29.08
CA GLU A 525 -19.75 41.36 -28.22
C GLU A 525 -20.43 42.55 -27.51
N PHE A 526 -19.77 43.07 -26.47
CA PHE A 526 -20.17 44.32 -25.80
C PHE A 526 -19.69 45.55 -26.59
N LEU A 527 -20.48 46.02 -27.55
CA LEU A 527 -20.11 47.16 -28.39
C LEU A 527 -20.32 48.50 -27.68
N ASN A 528 -19.22 49.15 -27.29
CA ASN A 528 -19.18 50.48 -26.64
C ASN A 528 -19.52 51.67 -27.57
N LYS A 529 -20.04 51.43 -28.78
CA LYS A 529 -20.37 52.48 -29.75
C LYS A 529 -21.68 52.16 -30.44
N LEU A 530 -22.71 52.95 -30.13
CA LEU A 530 -23.99 52.95 -30.84
C LEU A 530 -23.77 53.08 -32.36
N THR A 531 -24.27 52.12 -33.14
CA THR A 531 -24.52 52.32 -34.56
C THR A 531 -25.96 52.83 -34.76
N PHE A 532 -26.25 53.47 -35.90
CA PHE A 532 -27.29 54.52 -36.01
C PHE A 532 -28.77 54.07 -36.06
N GLY A 533 -29.09 52.94 -35.42
CA GLY A 533 -30.45 52.45 -35.20
C GLY A 533 -30.91 51.45 -36.26
N LEU A 534 -31.47 50.33 -35.79
CA LEU A 534 -32.24 49.40 -36.63
C LEU A 534 -33.72 49.73 -36.51
N PHE A 535 -34.43 49.70 -37.64
CA PHE A 535 -35.85 50.02 -37.70
C PHE A 535 -36.64 48.81 -38.20
N PHE A 536 -37.76 48.51 -37.52
CA PHE A 536 -38.67 47.44 -37.90
C PHE A 536 -40.12 47.90 -37.78
N LYS A 537 -40.97 47.43 -38.69
CA LYS A 537 -42.41 47.70 -38.68
C LYS A 537 -43.15 46.87 -37.64
N ASP A 538 -42.93 45.56 -37.69
CA ASP A 538 -43.69 44.58 -36.92
C ASP A 538 -42.93 44.15 -35.66
N THR A 539 -43.65 43.60 -34.68
CA THR A 539 -43.11 42.95 -33.47
C THR A 539 -41.91 42.08 -33.81
N GLN A 540 -40.79 42.29 -33.14
CA GLN A 540 -39.57 41.50 -33.35
C GLN A 540 -39.42 40.47 -32.22
N THR A 541 -39.14 39.24 -32.61
CA THR A 541 -38.71 38.20 -31.67
C THR A 541 -37.22 38.35 -31.38
N VAL A 542 -36.89 38.50 -30.11
CA VAL A 542 -35.52 38.48 -29.59
C VAL A 542 -35.19 37.03 -29.23
N THR A 543 -34.19 36.47 -29.91
CA THR A 543 -33.61 35.17 -29.55
C THR A 543 -32.22 35.38 -29.00
N ILE A 544 -31.88 34.74 -27.89
CA ILE A 544 -30.53 34.75 -27.33
C ILE A 544 -30.02 33.31 -27.34
N ASN A 545 -28.88 33.08 -27.99
CA ASN A 545 -28.17 31.82 -27.98
C ASN A 545 -26.88 31.98 -27.19
N ALA A 546 -26.49 30.97 -26.42
CA ALA A 546 -25.21 30.95 -25.72
C ALA A 546 -24.61 29.54 -25.70
N ALA A 547 -23.29 29.48 -25.66
CA ALA A 547 -22.52 28.25 -25.57
C ALA A 547 -21.22 28.51 -24.80
N ASP A 548 -20.81 27.52 -24.03
CA ASP A 548 -19.59 27.55 -23.23
C ASP A 548 -18.87 26.19 -23.31
N ASN A 549 -17.56 26.18 -23.02
CA ASN A 549 -16.77 24.96 -23.08
C ASN A 549 -17.16 23.96 -21.96
N SER A 550 -17.66 24.46 -20.81
CA SER A 550 -18.00 23.67 -19.64
C SER A 550 -19.43 23.14 -19.63
N GLY A 551 -20.31 23.69 -20.49
CA GLY A 551 -21.64 23.16 -20.75
C GLY A 551 -22.76 24.20 -20.61
N THR A 552 -23.46 24.19 -19.48
CA THR A 552 -24.68 25.00 -19.28
C THR A 552 -24.35 26.48 -19.15
N VAL A 553 -25.00 27.32 -19.97
CA VAL A 553 -24.99 28.78 -19.79
C VAL A 553 -26.36 29.25 -19.31
N PHE A 554 -26.38 29.90 -18.16
CA PHE A 554 -27.54 30.64 -17.67
C PHE A 554 -27.62 31.98 -18.40
N ILE A 555 -28.67 32.13 -19.20
CA ILE A 555 -28.95 33.35 -19.95
C ILE A 555 -29.93 34.20 -19.15
N SER A 556 -29.58 35.45 -18.90
CA SER A 556 -30.51 36.46 -18.39
C SER A 556 -30.49 37.69 -19.30
N TYR A 557 -31.58 38.44 -19.38
CA TYR A 557 -31.71 39.59 -20.26
C TYR A 557 -32.29 40.82 -19.55
N LEU A 558 -31.96 42.00 -20.07
CA LEU A 558 -32.49 43.29 -19.64
C LEU A 558 -32.83 44.09 -20.90
N VAL A 559 -34.07 44.58 -20.98
CA VAL A 559 -34.54 45.44 -22.07
C VAL A 559 -34.73 46.84 -21.53
N THR A 560 -34.14 47.84 -22.19
CA THR A 560 -34.22 49.26 -21.80
C THR A 560 -34.03 50.17 -23.00
N ASP A 561 -34.47 51.41 -22.93
CA ASP A 561 -34.14 52.48 -23.88
C ASP A 561 -32.79 53.17 -23.56
N ARG A 562 -32.30 53.02 -22.32
CA ARG A 562 -31.08 53.67 -21.81
C ARG A 562 -29.82 52.89 -22.17
N ASP A 563 -28.78 53.61 -22.60
CA ASP A 563 -27.45 53.02 -22.76
C ASP A 563 -26.78 52.84 -21.38
N LEU A 564 -26.28 51.63 -21.12
CA LEU A 564 -25.72 51.15 -19.86
C LEU A 564 -24.28 50.69 -20.06
N SER A 565 -23.40 51.06 -19.13
CA SER A 565 -22.04 50.52 -19.02
C SER A 565 -22.00 49.16 -18.31
N GLU A 566 -20.96 48.36 -18.57
CA GLU A 566 -20.79 47.04 -17.93
C GLU A 566 -20.81 47.11 -16.39
N ALA A 567 -20.24 48.17 -15.80
CA ALA A 567 -20.26 48.41 -14.35
C ALA A 567 -21.67 48.70 -13.80
N GLU A 568 -22.54 49.35 -14.58
CA GLU A 568 -23.95 49.52 -14.19
C GLU A 568 -24.71 48.20 -14.27
N LEU A 569 -24.48 47.40 -15.33
CA LEU A 569 -25.13 46.09 -15.51
C LEU A 569 -24.88 45.15 -14.33
N GLN A 570 -23.66 45.13 -13.78
CA GLN A 570 -23.31 44.34 -12.58
C GLN A 570 -24.15 44.67 -11.33
N SER A 571 -24.81 45.84 -11.30
CA SER A 571 -25.65 46.30 -10.18
C SER A 571 -27.16 46.18 -10.42
N LEU A 572 -27.57 45.72 -11.60
CA LEU A 572 -28.98 45.67 -12.02
C LEU A 572 -29.55 44.25 -11.96
N VAL A 573 -30.87 44.16 -11.85
CA VAL A 573 -31.61 42.88 -11.89
C VAL A 573 -32.01 42.58 -13.34
N PHE A 574 -31.66 41.39 -13.81
CA PHE A 574 -32.04 40.87 -15.13
C PHE A 574 -33.21 39.89 -15.00
N SER A 575 -33.98 39.73 -16.08
CA SER A 575 -34.98 38.67 -16.24
C SER A 575 -34.32 37.38 -16.70
N GLY A 576 -34.76 36.22 -16.22
CA GLY A 576 -34.31 34.93 -16.77
C GLY A 576 -34.81 34.73 -18.21
N TYR A 577 -33.96 34.20 -19.09
CA TYR A 577 -34.33 33.85 -20.46
C TYR A 577 -34.64 32.35 -20.55
N GLU A 578 -35.93 32.01 -20.69
CA GLU A 578 -36.39 30.62 -20.86
C GLU A 578 -36.81 30.32 -22.31
N GLU A 579 -37.39 31.29 -23.00
CA GLU A 579 -37.83 31.20 -24.40
C GLU A 579 -37.68 32.55 -25.13
N PRO A 580 -37.63 32.56 -26.47
CA PRO A 580 -37.57 33.80 -27.25
C PRO A 580 -38.77 34.71 -26.94
N PHE A 581 -38.50 35.97 -26.62
CA PHE A 581 -39.51 36.95 -26.23
C PHE A 581 -39.72 38.01 -27.33
N CYS A 582 -40.86 38.70 -27.30
CA CYS A 582 -41.16 39.76 -28.24
C CYS A 582 -40.82 41.15 -27.66
N ILE A 583 -40.31 42.04 -28.52
CA ILE A 583 -40.37 43.49 -28.31
C ILE A 583 -41.49 44.06 -29.19
N ASP A 584 -42.36 44.85 -28.57
CA ASP A 584 -43.60 45.32 -29.19
C ASP A 584 -43.41 46.55 -30.09
N PRO A 585 -44.34 46.84 -31.01
CA PRO A 585 -44.27 48.03 -31.84
C PRO A 585 -44.39 49.33 -31.06
N ASN A 586 -43.84 50.40 -31.62
CA ASN A 586 -43.89 51.79 -31.13
C ASN A 586 -43.03 52.04 -29.88
N GLY A 587 -41.79 51.55 -29.91
CA GLY A 587 -40.82 51.66 -28.81
C GLY A 587 -39.36 51.64 -29.27
N GLU A 588 -38.47 52.21 -28.44
CA GLU A 588 -37.01 52.10 -28.57
C GLU A 588 -36.48 51.07 -27.56
N TYR A 589 -35.70 50.10 -28.03
CA TYR A 589 -35.21 48.97 -27.23
C TYR A 589 -33.71 48.74 -27.45
N ILE A 590 -32.99 48.50 -26.35
CA ILE A 590 -31.64 47.95 -26.29
C ILE A 590 -31.76 46.68 -25.45
N VAL A 591 -31.34 45.55 -26.01
CA VAL A 591 -31.30 44.27 -25.31
C VAL A 591 -29.88 44.04 -24.82
N TYR A 592 -29.74 43.89 -23.50
CA TYR A 592 -28.56 43.36 -22.87
C TYR A 592 -28.78 41.89 -22.54
N ALA A 593 -27.80 41.04 -22.82
CA ALA A 593 -27.78 39.67 -22.32
C ALA A 593 -26.60 39.49 -21.35
N MET A 594 -26.86 38.87 -20.21
CA MET A 594 -25.85 38.41 -19.27
C MET A 594 -25.78 36.89 -19.40
N LEU A 595 -24.61 36.40 -19.80
CA LEU A 595 -24.29 34.99 -19.94
C LEU A 595 -23.43 34.58 -18.75
N VAL A 596 -23.85 33.57 -18.00
CA VAL A 596 -23.13 33.07 -16.81
C VAL A 596 -23.00 31.55 -16.93
N ASP A 597 -21.77 31.04 -16.84
CA ASP A 597 -21.52 29.60 -16.81
C ASP A 597 -21.66 29.01 -15.39
N GLU A 598 -21.43 27.69 -15.24
CA GLU A 598 -21.44 27.02 -13.94
C GLU A 598 -20.24 27.38 -13.04
N SER A 599 -19.17 27.96 -13.59
CA SER A 599 -17.95 28.40 -12.88
C SER A 599 -17.98 29.87 -12.40
N MET A 600 -19.09 30.56 -12.69
CA MET A 600 -19.35 32.00 -12.47
C MET A 600 -18.52 32.96 -13.35
N ASN A 601 -18.05 32.52 -14.52
CA ASN A 601 -17.50 33.45 -15.52
C ASN A 601 -18.66 34.15 -16.24
N ILE A 602 -18.53 35.47 -16.44
CA ILE A 602 -19.61 36.33 -16.96
C ILE A 602 -19.18 37.02 -18.26
N THR A 603 -20.06 36.94 -19.26
CA THR A 603 -20.02 37.73 -20.50
C THR A 603 -21.28 38.57 -20.61
N TYR A 604 -21.12 39.85 -20.94
CA TYR A 604 -22.24 40.73 -21.30
C TYR A 604 -22.27 40.94 -22.81
N LEU A 605 -23.44 40.78 -23.41
CA LEU A 605 -23.73 41.14 -24.80
C LEU A 605 -24.68 42.33 -24.82
N ARG A 606 -24.62 43.13 -25.90
CA ARG A 606 -25.42 44.34 -26.09
C ARG A 606 -25.87 44.45 -27.54
N SER A 607 -27.17 44.56 -27.80
CA SER A 607 -27.69 44.89 -29.12
C SER A 607 -27.42 46.35 -29.48
N ASP A 608 -27.50 46.71 -30.76
CA ASP A 608 -27.76 48.10 -31.13
C ASP A 608 -29.15 48.55 -30.63
N ARG A 609 -29.41 49.85 -30.70
CA ARG A 609 -30.76 50.37 -30.46
C ARG A 609 -31.67 49.93 -31.61
N VAL A 610 -32.72 49.21 -31.26
CA VAL A 610 -33.78 48.75 -32.14
C VAL A 610 -35.01 49.61 -31.90
N THR A 611 -35.46 50.32 -32.92
CA THR A 611 -36.71 51.08 -32.91
C THR A 611 -37.76 50.29 -33.66
N LEU A 612 -38.87 49.97 -33.01
CA LEU A 612 -40.03 49.43 -33.69
C LEU A 612 -41.05 50.56 -33.85
N ASP A 613 -41.56 50.74 -35.05
CA ASP A 613 -42.58 51.72 -35.36
C ASP A 613 -43.57 51.16 -36.39
N ASN A 614 -44.85 51.11 -36.05
CA ASN A 614 -45.93 50.71 -36.96
C ASN A 614 -46.91 51.84 -37.26
N VAL A 615 -46.65 53.05 -36.74
CA VAL A 615 -47.48 54.22 -37.01
C VAL A 615 -47.18 54.70 -38.42
N GLN A 616 -48.22 55.12 -39.15
CA GLN A 616 -48.02 55.75 -40.45
C GLN A 616 -47.73 57.24 -40.26
N PRO A 617 -46.74 57.81 -40.98
CA PRO A 617 -46.50 59.24 -41.02
C PRO A 617 -47.78 60.02 -41.31
N VAL A 618 -48.02 61.14 -40.63
CA VAL A 618 -49.23 61.95 -40.91
C VAL A 618 -48.89 63.13 -41.81
N ILE A 619 -49.48 63.12 -43.01
CA ILE A 619 -49.42 64.24 -43.97
C ILE A 619 -50.51 65.25 -43.60
N GLY A 620 -50.09 66.46 -43.22
CA GLY A 620 -50.96 67.58 -42.87
C GLY A 620 -50.78 68.80 -43.78
N GLY A 621 -51.55 69.86 -43.52
CA GLY A 621 -51.57 71.10 -44.31
C GLY A 621 -52.40 71.04 -45.60
N ILE A 622 -52.72 69.83 -46.08
CA ILE A 622 -53.51 69.56 -47.29
C ILE A 622 -54.55 68.45 -47.07
N GLU A 623 -55.54 68.35 -47.96
CA GLU A 623 -56.62 67.36 -47.93
C GLU A 623 -56.57 66.47 -49.19
N ASN A 624 -56.66 65.15 -49.00
CA ASN A 624 -56.55 64.16 -50.08
C ASN A 624 -57.64 64.35 -51.16
N GLY A 625 -57.24 64.32 -52.43
CA GLY A 625 -58.10 64.51 -53.62
C GLY A 625 -58.51 65.96 -53.90
N LYS A 626 -58.04 66.95 -53.12
CA LYS A 626 -58.45 68.36 -53.26
C LYS A 626 -57.68 69.09 -54.36
N ILE A 627 -58.31 70.11 -54.92
CA ILE A 627 -57.72 71.02 -55.91
C ILE A 627 -57.44 72.37 -55.26
N TYR A 628 -56.21 72.84 -55.40
CA TYR A 628 -55.73 74.15 -54.93
C TYR A 628 -55.35 75.03 -56.14
N CYS A 629 -55.43 76.35 -55.99
CA CYS A 629 -55.10 77.34 -57.04
C CYS A 629 -53.79 78.10 -56.77
N GLU A 630 -53.11 77.77 -55.68
CA GLU A 630 -51.84 78.37 -55.25
C GLU A 630 -51.02 77.30 -54.52
N ALA A 631 -49.71 77.52 -54.43
CA ALA A 631 -48.79 76.63 -53.72
C ALA A 631 -49.24 76.39 -52.26
N GLN A 632 -49.13 75.14 -51.80
CA GLN A 632 -49.56 74.72 -50.46
C GLN A 632 -48.37 74.32 -49.58
N THR A 633 -48.47 74.59 -48.28
CA THR A 633 -47.53 74.07 -47.28
C THR A 633 -48.02 72.72 -46.78
N VAL A 634 -47.22 71.68 -47.00
CA VAL A 634 -47.44 70.31 -46.52
C VAL A 634 -46.59 70.11 -45.27
N THR A 635 -47.18 69.57 -44.20
CA THR A 635 -46.47 69.26 -42.95
C THR A 635 -46.39 67.75 -42.74
N VAL A 636 -45.31 67.26 -42.16
CA VAL A 636 -45.12 65.83 -41.86
C VAL A 636 -44.93 65.64 -40.36
N ASP A 637 -45.91 65.02 -39.71
CA ASP A 637 -45.79 64.56 -38.32
C ASP A 637 -45.25 63.12 -38.34
N GLU A 638 -43.94 63.02 -38.19
CA GLU A 638 -43.15 61.78 -38.14
C GLU A 638 -41.80 62.08 -37.47
N LYS A 639 -41.35 61.23 -36.54
CA LYS A 639 -40.09 61.38 -35.79
C LYS A 639 -38.89 60.82 -36.57
N TYR A 640 -39.09 59.77 -37.36
CA TYR A 640 -38.05 59.03 -38.07
C TYR A 640 -38.30 59.01 -39.58
N VAL A 641 -38.50 60.19 -40.18
CA VAL A 641 -38.63 60.32 -41.63
C VAL A 641 -37.42 59.65 -42.33
N ASN A 642 -37.71 58.86 -43.37
CA ASN A 642 -36.72 58.27 -44.25
C ASN A 642 -36.78 58.92 -45.64
N THR A 643 -37.97 58.92 -46.27
CA THR A 643 -38.16 59.49 -47.61
C THR A 643 -39.51 60.21 -47.74
N ILE A 644 -39.56 61.33 -48.47
CA ILE A 644 -40.75 62.12 -48.84
C ILE A 644 -40.72 62.46 -50.34
N THR A 645 -41.45 61.73 -51.16
CA THR A 645 -41.42 61.99 -52.61
C THR A 645 -42.64 62.76 -53.08
N VAL A 646 -42.45 63.67 -54.04
CA VAL A 646 -43.54 64.25 -54.85
C VAL A 646 -43.40 63.71 -56.26
N ASN A 647 -44.42 63.00 -56.77
CA ASN A 647 -44.40 62.33 -58.07
C ASN A 647 -43.14 61.45 -58.27
N GLY A 648 -42.62 60.86 -57.20
CA GLY A 648 -41.41 60.02 -57.20
C GLY A 648 -40.08 60.79 -57.15
N THR A 649 -40.09 62.13 -57.01
CA THR A 649 -38.89 62.96 -56.84
C THR A 649 -38.67 63.29 -55.35
N GLU A 650 -37.43 63.13 -54.86
CA GLU A 650 -36.92 63.54 -53.54
C GLU A 650 -36.45 65.04 -53.50
N VAL A 651 -36.62 65.90 -52.46
CA VAL A 651 -36.40 67.37 -52.62
C VAL A 651 -35.73 68.42 -51.59
N THR A 652 -35.42 68.59 -50.25
CA THR A 652 -35.24 68.08 -48.81
C THR A 652 -36.15 68.76 -47.67
N LEU A 653 -36.62 68.14 -46.55
CA LEU A 653 -37.49 68.82 -45.51
C LEU A 653 -36.90 70.07 -44.80
N ASP A 654 -37.76 70.96 -44.27
CA ASP A 654 -37.38 72.15 -43.49
C ASP A 654 -37.51 72.04 -41.95
N GLU A 655 -36.96 73.03 -41.25
CA GLU A 655 -37.52 73.63 -40.02
C GLU A 655 -37.90 72.67 -38.86
N ASN A 656 -39.15 72.57 -38.36
CA ASN A 656 -40.55 72.74 -38.83
C ASN A 656 -41.22 71.56 -39.55
N ASN A 657 -40.48 70.56 -40.04
CA ASN A 657 -40.99 69.39 -40.75
C ASN A 657 -42.00 69.71 -41.89
N SER A 658 -41.77 70.77 -42.67
CA SER A 658 -42.71 71.24 -43.69
C SER A 658 -42.10 71.44 -45.09
N PHE A 659 -42.98 71.52 -46.10
CA PHE A 659 -42.63 71.41 -47.53
C PHE A 659 -43.71 72.02 -48.48
N THR A 660 -43.47 72.13 -49.81
CA THR A 660 -44.27 72.82 -50.87
C THR A 660 -44.87 71.72 -51.60
N LEU A 661 -46.13 71.94 -51.89
CA LEU A 661 -46.61 71.58 -53.19
C LEU A 661 -46.69 72.82 -54.06
N ALA A 662 -45.70 72.97 -54.95
CA ALA A 662 -45.72 74.02 -55.97
C ALA A 662 -46.73 73.63 -57.06
N PRO A 663 -47.27 74.59 -57.84
CA PRO A 663 -48.12 74.25 -58.96
C PRO A 663 -47.42 73.34 -59.98
N ALA A 664 -48.13 72.33 -60.48
CA ALA A 664 -47.63 71.42 -61.51
C ALA A 664 -48.80 70.81 -62.32
N ASP A 665 -48.51 70.37 -63.54
CA ASP A 665 -49.52 69.79 -64.43
C ASP A 665 -50.03 68.43 -63.91
N GLY A 666 -51.30 68.39 -63.51
CA GLY A 666 -52.02 67.18 -63.11
C GLY A 666 -51.99 66.88 -61.60
N GLU A 667 -52.39 65.66 -61.24
CA GLU A 667 -52.31 65.19 -59.86
C GLU A 667 -50.84 65.05 -59.41
N GLN A 668 -50.56 65.56 -58.22
CA GLN A 668 -49.29 65.42 -57.52
C GLN A 668 -49.47 64.44 -56.38
N ARG A 669 -48.75 63.32 -56.46
CA ARG A 669 -48.74 62.24 -55.47
C ARG A 669 -47.59 62.42 -54.50
N ILE A 670 -47.93 62.68 -53.25
CA ILE A 670 -47.00 62.78 -52.13
C ILE A 670 -46.94 61.42 -51.45
N VAL A 671 -45.74 60.86 -51.29
CA VAL A 671 -45.51 59.63 -50.51
C VAL A 671 -44.47 59.92 -49.44
N VAL A 672 -44.88 59.84 -48.17
CA VAL A 672 -44.00 59.90 -47.00
C VAL A 672 -43.74 58.48 -46.51
N THR A 673 -42.48 58.13 -46.28
CA THR A 673 -42.04 56.87 -45.72
C THR A 673 -41.13 57.14 -44.51
N ASP A 674 -41.40 56.49 -43.38
CA ASP A 674 -40.50 56.49 -42.23
C ASP A 674 -39.34 55.48 -42.41
N LYS A 675 -38.47 55.38 -41.40
CA LYS A 675 -37.34 54.43 -41.39
C LYS A 675 -37.76 52.98 -41.13
N ALA A 676 -38.94 52.72 -40.59
CA ALA A 676 -39.50 51.38 -40.42
C ALA A 676 -40.20 50.85 -41.70
N GLY A 677 -40.42 51.71 -42.69
CA GLY A 677 -41.11 51.39 -43.94
C GLY A 677 -42.63 51.62 -43.90
N ASN A 678 -43.15 52.37 -42.93
CA ASN A 678 -44.54 52.84 -42.93
C ASN A 678 -44.70 53.96 -43.96
N THR A 679 -45.61 53.76 -44.91
CA THR A 679 -45.92 54.73 -45.96
C THR A 679 -47.27 55.40 -45.73
N ALA A 680 -47.31 56.71 -45.87
CA ALA A 680 -48.53 57.48 -46.07
C ALA A 680 -48.51 58.11 -47.47
N GLU A 681 -49.64 58.05 -48.17
CA GLU A 681 -49.81 58.59 -49.52
C GLU A 681 -50.97 59.59 -49.54
N MET A 682 -50.77 60.74 -50.18
CA MET A 682 -51.82 61.72 -50.45
C MET A 682 -51.65 62.25 -51.88
N THR A 683 -52.74 62.36 -52.62
CA THR A 683 -52.74 62.88 -53.99
C THR A 683 -53.61 64.13 -54.04
N VAL A 684 -53.07 65.23 -54.59
CA VAL A 684 -53.79 66.51 -54.70
C VAL A 684 -53.43 67.20 -56.00
N THR A 685 -54.24 68.15 -56.47
CA THR A 685 -53.91 68.96 -57.65
C THR A 685 -53.61 70.39 -57.21
N VAL A 686 -52.53 70.98 -57.72
CA VAL A 686 -52.18 72.40 -57.47
C VAL A 686 -52.03 73.10 -58.81
N ASN A 687 -53.00 73.93 -59.16
CA ASN A 687 -53.04 74.69 -60.41
C ASN A 687 -52.28 76.01 -60.26
N ASP A 688 -51.69 76.49 -61.36
CA ASP A 688 -51.07 77.81 -61.43
C ASP A 688 -52.12 78.89 -61.73
N GLY A 689 -52.80 79.35 -60.68
CA GLY A 689 -53.78 80.44 -60.73
C GLY A 689 -55.26 80.03 -60.80
N HIS A 690 -56.12 81.03 -61.04
CA HIS A 690 -57.58 80.93 -60.88
C HIS A 690 -58.35 80.82 -62.21
N THR A 691 -59.29 79.87 -62.27
CA THR A 691 -60.31 79.77 -63.32
C THR A 691 -61.43 80.79 -63.08
N TYR A 692 -61.30 82.00 -63.61
CA TYR A 692 -62.27 83.10 -63.37
C TYR A 692 -63.52 83.05 -64.27
N GLY A 693 -64.71 83.02 -63.66
CA GLY A 693 -66.02 82.96 -64.32
C GLY A 693 -66.54 84.28 -64.93
N GLU A 694 -67.86 84.35 -65.16
CA GLU A 694 -68.55 85.49 -65.80
C GLU A 694 -68.50 86.79 -64.98
N TRP A 695 -68.51 87.94 -65.67
CA TRP A 695 -68.52 89.27 -65.05
C TRP A 695 -69.94 89.72 -64.65
N VAL A 696 -70.11 90.14 -63.40
CA VAL A 696 -71.38 90.64 -62.84
C VAL A 696 -71.21 92.10 -62.43
N SER A 697 -72.17 92.97 -62.80
CA SER A 697 -72.10 94.40 -62.44
C SER A 697 -72.41 94.63 -60.95
N ASN A 698 -71.59 95.47 -60.32
CA ASN A 698 -71.70 95.84 -58.91
C ASN A 698 -72.68 97.01 -58.67
N GLY A 699 -73.20 97.64 -59.73
CA GLY A 699 -74.18 98.74 -59.65
C GLY A 699 -73.61 100.11 -59.26
N ASP A 700 -72.33 100.21 -58.93
CA ASP A 700 -71.62 101.42 -58.49
C ASP A 700 -70.75 102.08 -59.59
N GLY A 701 -70.77 101.52 -60.80
CA GLY A 701 -69.84 101.85 -61.88
C GLY A 701 -68.72 100.83 -62.07
N THR A 702 -68.72 99.70 -61.35
CA THR A 702 -67.78 98.59 -61.51
C THR A 702 -68.49 97.25 -61.78
N HIS A 703 -67.69 96.22 -62.04
CA HIS A 703 -68.10 94.81 -62.20
C HIS A 703 -67.02 93.86 -61.67
N THR A 704 -67.43 92.67 -61.23
CA THR A 704 -66.59 91.67 -60.55
C THR A 704 -66.87 90.25 -61.08
N ARG A 705 -65.87 89.37 -61.02
CA ARG A 705 -65.99 87.91 -61.28
C ARG A 705 -65.24 87.07 -60.24
N GLN A 706 -65.69 85.83 -60.03
CA GLN A 706 -65.14 84.91 -59.02
C GLN A 706 -64.48 83.67 -59.67
N CYS A 707 -63.51 83.07 -58.98
CA CYS A 707 -62.96 81.76 -59.32
C CYS A 707 -64.05 80.66 -59.27
N THR A 708 -64.01 79.72 -60.21
CA THR A 708 -64.99 78.61 -60.33
C THR A 708 -64.47 77.28 -59.76
N VAL A 709 -63.27 77.25 -59.18
CA VAL A 709 -62.73 76.06 -58.50
C VAL A 709 -63.37 75.99 -57.11
N ASP A 710 -63.92 74.82 -56.77
CA ASP A 710 -64.65 74.65 -55.50
C ASP A 710 -63.75 74.90 -54.29
N GLY A 711 -64.26 75.64 -53.30
CA GLY A 711 -63.49 76.14 -52.16
C GLY A 711 -62.53 77.33 -52.44
N CYS A 712 -62.42 77.84 -53.67
CA CYS A 712 -61.52 78.95 -54.01
C CYS A 712 -62.21 80.32 -54.01
N ASN A 713 -61.73 81.26 -53.18
CA ASN A 713 -62.35 82.57 -52.97
C ASN A 713 -61.75 83.74 -53.80
N GLY A 714 -61.01 83.45 -54.88
CA GLY A 714 -60.42 84.49 -55.74
C GLY A 714 -61.48 85.37 -56.40
N LEU A 715 -61.31 86.70 -56.34
CA LEU A 715 -62.18 87.72 -56.93
C LEU A 715 -61.38 88.74 -57.74
N GLU A 716 -61.86 89.11 -58.93
CA GLU A 716 -61.30 90.16 -59.79
C GLU A 716 -62.35 91.24 -60.06
N THR A 717 -62.01 92.54 -59.91
CA THR A 717 -62.93 93.69 -59.96
C THR A 717 -62.38 94.80 -60.88
N LYS A 718 -63.22 95.36 -61.78
CA LYS A 718 -62.83 96.37 -62.79
C LYS A 718 -63.94 97.41 -63.06
N ASP A 719 -63.56 98.57 -63.59
CA ASP A 719 -64.42 99.71 -63.92
C ASP A 719 -65.35 99.48 -65.14
N CYS A 720 -66.38 100.32 -65.30
CA CYS A 720 -67.32 100.32 -66.42
C CYS A 720 -67.14 101.52 -67.37
N SER A 721 -67.34 101.32 -68.67
CA SER A 721 -67.19 102.36 -69.71
C SER A 721 -68.13 102.17 -70.90
N GLY A 722 -68.62 103.27 -71.50
CA GLY A 722 -69.40 103.29 -72.76
C GLY A 722 -70.44 104.41 -72.85
N GLY A 723 -71.08 104.57 -74.01
CA GLY A 723 -72.29 105.41 -74.15
C GLY A 723 -72.12 106.94 -74.01
N LYS A 724 -73.24 107.68 -73.91
CA LYS A 724 -73.35 109.17 -73.94
C LYS A 724 -74.56 109.68 -73.14
N THR A 725 -74.70 110.99 -72.92
CA THR A 725 -75.72 111.60 -72.02
C THR A 725 -76.45 112.83 -72.59
N THR A 726 -77.60 113.20 -72.02
CA THR A 726 -78.38 114.43 -72.31
C THR A 726 -79.02 114.99 -71.01
N CYS A 727 -80.03 115.85 -71.13
CA CYS A 727 -80.88 116.26 -70.00
C CYS A 727 -81.82 115.16 -69.48
N ALA A 728 -81.92 114.00 -70.15
CA ALA A 728 -82.76 112.87 -69.76
C ALA A 728 -82.09 111.49 -69.95
N GLU A 729 -81.17 111.34 -70.91
CA GLU A 729 -80.46 110.09 -71.18
C GLU A 729 -79.16 110.01 -70.36
N LYS A 730 -78.89 108.84 -69.76
CA LYS A 730 -77.61 108.49 -69.12
C LYS A 730 -76.79 107.53 -69.99
N ALA A 731 -75.48 107.51 -69.76
CA ALA A 731 -74.54 106.65 -70.47
C ALA A 731 -74.75 105.17 -70.09
N VAL A 732 -74.19 104.24 -70.88
CA VAL A 732 -74.39 102.79 -70.73
C VAL A 732 -73.06 102.09 -70.92
N CYS A 733 -72.71 101.22 -69.98
CA CYS A 733 -71.49 100.41 -70.05
C CYS A 733 -71.57 99.39 -71.19
N GLU A 734 -70.57 99.38 -72.06
CA GLU A 734 -70.46 98.48 -73.20
C GLU A 734 -70.07 97.04 -72.78
N VAL A 735 -69.52 96.85 -71.57
CA VAL A 735 -69.11 95.53 -71.06
C VAL A 735 -70.24 94.83 -70.29
N CYS A 736 -70.91 95.53 -69.36
CA CYS A 736 -71.96 94.95 -68.51
C CYS A 736 -73.40 95.35 -68.91
N GLY A 737 -73.55 96.22 -69.92
CA GLY A 737 -74.85 96.57 -70.51
C GLY A 737 -75.78 97.43 -69.64
N LYS A 738 -75.29 98.02 -68.54
CA LYS A 738 -76.11 98.82 -67.61
C LYS A 738 -75.79 100.32 -67.66
N SER A 739 -76.80 101.14 -67.35
CA SER A 739 -76.68 102.61 -67.35
C SER A 739 -75.90 103.15 -66.16
N TYR A 740 -75.08 104.17 -66.39
CA TYR A 740 -74.17 104.78 -65.41
C TYR A 740 -73.89 106.26 -65.75
N GLY A 741 -73.18 106.98 -64.88
CA GLY A 741 -72.87 108.41 -65.05
C GLY A 741 -74.03 109.35 -64.69
N GLU A 742 -73.98 110.60 -65.19
CA GLU A 742 -74.96 111.66 -64.88
C GLU A 742 -75.44 112.49 -66.08
N LEU A 743 -76.59 113.16 -65.88
CA LEU A 743 -77.28 114.00 -66.86
C LEU A 743 -76.61 115.39 -67.02
N ASP A 744 -76.85 116.03 -68.16
CA ASP A 744 -76.63 117.47 -68.35
C ASP A 744 -77.93 118.22 -68.74
N PRO A 745 -78.58 118.91 -67.78
CA PRO A 745 -79.77 119.73 -68.03
C PRO A 745 -79.61 120.86 -69.06
N LYS A 746 -78.38 121.22 -69.50
CA LYS A 746 -78.15 122.26 -70.51
C LYS A 746 -78.82 121.99 -71.86
N ASN A 747 -79.18 120.73 -72.15
CA ASN A 747 -79.93 120.35 -73.36
C ASN A 747 -81.41 120.78 -73.29
N HIS A 748 -81.67 122.09 -73.35
CA HIS A 748 -83.00 122.67 -73.55
C HIS A 748 -83.25 122.82 -75.06
N THR A 749 -84.33 122.22 -75.58
CA THR A 749 -84.49 121.90 -77.01
C THR A 749 -85.57 122.70 -77.75
N ASP A 750 -86.27 123.62 -77.08
CA ASP A 750 -87.30 124.48 -77.66
C ASP A 750 -87.27 125.85 -76.96
N LEU A 751 -87.41 126.96 -77.68
CA LEU A 751 -87.52 128.29 -77.09
C LEU A 751 -88.33 129.24 -77.98
N LYS A 752 -89.23 130.02 -77.36
CA LYS A 752 -90.17 130.96 -78.00
C LYS A 752 -90.18 132.30 -77.26
N HIS A 753 -90.85 133.31 -77.80
CA HIS A 753 -90.87 134.71 -77.33
C HIS A 753 -92.30 135.27 -77.23
N ILE A 754 -92.55 136.17 -76.28
CA ILE A 754 -93.79 136.94 -76.12
C ILE A 754 -93.42 138.41 -75.74
N PRO A 755 -93.98 139.42 -76.44
CA PRO A 755 -93.61 140.83 -76.27
C PRO A 755 -94.39 141.56 -75.16
N ALA A 756 -93.88 142.73 -74.77
CA ALA A 756 -94.43 143.64 -73.77
C ALA A 756 -95.75 144.35 -74.17
N LYS A 757 -96.48 144.84 -73.16
CA LYS A 757 -97.58 145.82 -73.29
C LYS A 757 -97.35 146.96 -72.29
N ALA A 758 -97.43 148.21 -72.73
CA ALA A 758 -97.27 149.36 -71.84
C ALA A 758 -98.44 149.45 -70.84
N ALA A 759 -98.15 149.59 -69.54
CA ALA A 759 -99.18 149.78 -68.52
C ALA A 759 -99.93 151.11 -68.73
N THR A 760 -101.23 151.11 -68.50
CA THR A 760 -102.14 152.25 -68.77
C THR A 760 -103.19 152.36 -67.65
N GLU A 761 -103.87 153.51 -67.55
CA GLU A 761 -104.79 153.82 -66.44
C GLU A 761 -106.07 152.95 -66.43
N ASP A 762 -106.32 152.19 -67.50
CA ASP A 762 -107.36 151.16 -67.62
C ASP A 762 -106.87 149.72 -67.35
N ALA A 763 -105.57 149.43 -67.54
CA ALA A 763 -105.08 148.06 -67.63
C ALA A 763 -103.57 147.89 -67.35
N GLU A 764 -103.23 146.78 -66.69
CA GLU A 764 -101.85 146.30 -66.46
C GLU A 764 -101.03 146.20 -67.76
N GLY A 765 -99.71 146.04 -67.62
CA GLY A 765 -98.78 145.85 -68.73
C GLY A 765 -97.64 144.89 -68.39
N ASN A 766 -97.38 143.92 -69.27
CA ASN A 766 -96.31 142.95 -69.10
C ASN A 766 -94.99 143.40 -69.73
N ILE A 767 -93.88 142.84 -69.26
CA ILE A 767 -92.55 142.95 -69.88
C ILE A 767 -92.37 141.94 -71.03
N GLU A 768 -91.28 142.09 -71.76
CA GLU A 768 -90.76 141.13 -72.75
C GLU A 768 -90.32 139.82 -72.06
N TYR A 769 -90.61 138.64 -72.64
CA TYR A 769 -90.11 137.36 -72.11
C TYR A 769 -90.01 136.23 -73.15
N TRP A 770 -89.36 135.13 -72.75
CA TRP A 770 -89.19 133.89 -73.50
C TRP A 770 -89.82 132.69 -72.78
N TYR A 771 -90.06 131.59 -73.50
CA TYR A 771 -90.72 130.37 -73.00
C TYR A 771 -90.16 129.10 -73.68
N CYS A 772 -89.74 128.10 -72.91
CA CYS A 772 -89.25 126.82 -73.42
C CYS A 772 -90.39 125.78 -73.49
N GLY A 773 -90.74 125.29 -74.68
CA GLY A 773 -91.80 124.30 -74.86
C GLY A 773 -91.50 122.90 -74.29
N GLY A 774 -90.24 122.59 -73.98
CA GLY A 774 -89.82 121.34 -73.35
C GLY A 774 -90.03 121.37 -71.83
N CYS A 775 -89.19 122.10 -71.10
CA CYS A 775 -89.27 122.20 -69.65
C CYS A 775 -90.42 123.10 -69.15
N ASN A 776 -91.11 123.82 -70.04
CA ASN A 776 -92.23 124.72 -69.75
C ASN A 776 -91.92 125.83 -68.73
N ARG A 777 -90.63 126.21 -68.68
CA ARG A 777 -90.08 127.37 -67.96
C ARG A 777 -90.11 128.62 -68.84
N TYR A 778 -90.13 129.79 -68.20
CA TYR A 778 -90.13 131.11 -68.85
C TYR A 778 -88.79 131.79 -68.54
N TYR A 779 -88.31 132.70 -69.38
CA TYR A 779 -86.96 133.28 -69.30
C TYR A 779 -86.93 134.77 -69.64
N SER A 780 -85.98 135.49 -69.05
CA SER A 780 -85.74 136.92 -69.32
C SER A 780 -84.73 137.16 -70.44
N ASP A 781 -84.13 136.08 -70.96
CA ASP A 781 -83.10 136.08 -71.99
C ASP A 781 -83.40 135.05 -73.09
N LYS A 782 -82.88 135.34 -74.29
CA LYS A 782 -82.99 134.47 -75.47
C LYS A 782 -82.23 133.15 -75.39
N ASP A 783 -81.37 132.97 -74.39
CA ASP A 783 -80.47 131.81 -74.29
C ASP A 783 -80.97 130.78 -73.24
N GLY A 784 -82.13 131.05 -72.59
CA GLY A 784 -82.74 130.13 -71.64
C GLY A 784 -81.95 129.97 -70.33
N THR A 785 -81.15 130.97 -69.96
CA THR A 785 -80.22 130.89 -68.81
C THR A 785 -80.70 131.65 -67.57
N LYS A 786 -81.52 132.69 -67.74
CA LYS A 786 -82.03 133.55 -66.67
C LYS A 786 -83.52 133.32 -66.52
N GLU A 787 -83.82 132.21 -65.86
CA GLU A 787 -85.18 131.77 -65.61
C GLU A 787 -85.98 132.84 -64.87
N ILE A 788 -87.18 133.05 -65.42
CA ILE A 788 -88.30 133.68 -64.75
C ILE A 788 -89.54 132.76 -64.91
N LYS A 789 -89.52 131.40 -64.62
CA LYS A 789 -90.72 130.42 -64.50
C LYS A 789 -91.94 131.25 -64.48
N LYS A 790 -92.11 131.41 -63.22
CA LYS A 790 -90.96 131.78 -62.34
C LYS A 790 -89.29 130.66 -61.62
N ALA A 791 -88.29 129.09 -61.47
CA ALA A 791 -86.65 127.72 -60.88
C ALA A 791 -85.56 125.65 -60.71
N ASP A 792 -84.08 124.57 -60.38
CA ASP A 792 -83.02 122.68 -59.90
C ASP A 792 -81.24 121.16 -59.88
N THR A 793 -80.35 119.64 -59.29
CA THR A 793 -78.71 118.12 -59.26
C THR A 793 -77.57 116.21 -58.53
N VAL A 794 -76.18 114.98 -58.58
CA VAL A 794 -75.01 113.20 -57.89
C VAL A 794 -73.30 111.61 -57.94
N THR A 795 -72.41 110.10 -57.34
CA THR A 795 -70.75 108.59 -57.27
C THR A 795 -69.68 106.62 -56.63
N ALA A 796 -68.22 105.46 -56.55
CA ALA A 796 -67.17 103.55 -56.09
C ALA A 796 -65.32 102.15 -55.74
N LYS A 797 -64.48 100.51 -55.51
CA LYS A 797 -62.76 99.12 -55.15
C LYS A 797 -61.68 97.07 -54.79
N LEU A 798 -60.19 95.99 -54.53
CA LEU A 798 -59.01 94.17 -54.00
C LEU A 798 -57.22 92.66 -53.86
N PRO A 799 -56.40 91.04 -53.48
CA PRO A 799 -54.77 89.54 -53.37
C PRO A 799 -53.60 87.67 -52.59
N GLN A 800 -52.17 86.48 -52.55
CA GLN A 800 -51.09 84.61 -52.03
C GLN A 800 -49.24 83.19 -51.76
N SER A 801 -48.42 81.55 -51.41
CA SER A 801 -46.70 80.18 -51.03
C SER A 801 -45.61 78.11 -50.74
N PRO A 802 -44.13 77.04 -50.37
CA PRO A 802 -42.95 75.20 -49.96
C PRO A 802 -41.28 73.51 -49.90
N LEU A 803 -40.66 71.73 -50.00
CA LEU A 803 -39.21 70.06 -49.76
C LEU A 803 -38.42 67.82 -49.96
N THR A 804 -37.27 66.36 -49.59
CA THR A 804 -36.27 64.33 -49.83
C THR A 804 -34.90 62.48 -49.37
N GLY A 805 -34.08 60.88 -49.83
CA GLY A 805 -33.24 58.84 -49.61
C GLY A 805 -31.74 57.06 -49.76
N ASP A 806 -31.28 55.28 -49.93
CA ASP A 806 -29.92 53.51 -49.86
C ASP A 806 -29.29 51.30 -50.23
N THR A 807 -28.13 49.88 -50.05
CA THR A 807 -27.38 47.84 -50.47
C THR A 807 -26.09 45.93 -50.11
N SER A 808 -25.47 44.25 -50.56
CA SER A 808 -24.24 42.43 -50.33
C SER A 808 -23.55 40.24 -50.77
N ASN A 809 -22.43 38.79 -50.58
CA ASN A 809 -21.77 36.70 -50.80
C ASN A 809 -20.26 34.92 -50.86
N LEU A 810 -19.82 33.13 -50.99
CA LEU A 810 -18.46 31.39 -51.10
C LEU A 810 -17.87 29.14 -51.07
N MET A 811 -16.70 27.73 -51.32
CA MET A 811 -16.06 25.62 -51.21
C MET A 811 -14.70 23.79 -51.68
N LEU A 812 -14.04 22.10 -51.34
CA LEU A 812 -13.13 20.21 -51.78
C LEU A 812 -12.84 18.38 -51.09
N TRP A 813 -12.83 16.94 -51.64
CA TRP A 813 -12.50 15.29 -51.16
C TRP A 813 -11.60 14.00 -51.89
N SER A 814 -10.88 12.90 -51.29
CA SER A 814 -10.58 11.36 -51.72
C SER A 814 -9.29 10.44 -51.36
N ALA A 815 -9.45 9.12 -51.00
CA ALA A 815 -8.60 7.84 -51.15
C ALA A 815 -7.16 7.51 -50.54
N LEU A 816 -7.03 6.32 -49.90
CA LEU A 816 -5.94 5.28 -49.87
C LEU A 816 -4.40 5.60 -49.70
N LEU A 817 -3.76 4.77 -48.84
CA LEU A 817 -2.34 4.30 -48.81
C LEU A 817 -1.28 4.99 -47.91
N LEU A 818 -1.00 4.29 -46.80
CA LEU A 818 0.34 3.86 -46.33
C LEU A 818 1.38 4.87 -45.82
N ALA A 819 2.35 4.28 -45.09
CA ALA A 819 3.71 4.75 -44.87
C ALA A 819 3.85 6.08 -44.10
N SER A 820 4.08 6.02 -42.79
CA SER A 820 5.45 5.96 -42.23
C SER A 820 6.35 7.12 -42.68
N GLY A 821 6.51 8.15 -41.84
CA GLY A 821 7.28 9.33 -42.21
C GLY A 821 7.57 10.32 -41.08
N GLY A 822 7.75 9.85 -39.84
CA GLY A 822 8.27 10.71 -38.78
C GLY A 822 9.79 10.86 -38.90
N VAL A 823 10.28 12.06 -39.27
CA VAL A 823 11.70 12.47 -39.26
C VAL A 823 11.76 13.99 -39.09
N LEU A 824 12.68 14.65 -38.36
CA LEU A 824 13.55 14.30 -37.21
C LEU A 824 14.41 15.55 -36.92
N THR A 825 14.48 16.06 -35.68
CA THR A 825 15.63 16.80 -35.09
C THR A 825 15.30 17.15 -33.64
N GLY A 826 16.07 16.80 -32.59
CA GLY A 826 17.22 15.89 -32.47
C GLY A 826 17.28 15.37 -31.00
N VAL A 827 17.80 14.16 -30.75
CA VAL A 827 19.19 13.92 -30.25
C VAL A 827 19.41 14.58 -28.87
N THR A 828 19.60 13.87 -27.74
CA THR A 828 20.51 12.73 -27.48
C THR A 828 20.21 11.97 -26.15
N VAL A 829 20.36 10.61 -26.12
CA VAL A 829 21.14 9.77 -25.13
C VAL A 829 20.83 9.89 -23.60
N PHE A 830 20.64 8.85 -22.75
CA PHE A 830 20.86 7.38 -22.80
C PHE A 830 20.04 6.59 -21.71
N ASP A 831 19.88 5.26 -21.88
CA ASP A 831 19.74 4.13 -20.90
C ASP A 831 19.56 4.38 -19.36
N LYS A 832 18.93 3.55 -18.50
CA LYS A 832 18.28 2.20 -18.44
C LYS A 832 17.63 2.11 -17.01
N ARG A 833 16.67 1.26 -16.61
CA ARG A 833 16.35 -0.14 -16.95
C ARG A 833 15.01 -0.57 -16.27
N LYS A 834 14.17 -1.34 -16.98
CA LYS A 834 13.43 -2.57 -16.54
C LYS A 834 12.57 -2.58 -15.25
N ARG A 835 11.24 -2.81 -15.34
CA ARG A 835 10.49 -4.12 -15.35
C ARG A 835 10.25 -4.71 -13.94
N HIS A 836 9.15 -5.40 -13.61
CA HIS A 836 7.97 -5.87 -14.36
C HIS A 836 6.83 -6.32 -13.40
N SER A 837 5.58 -6.15 -13.81
CA SER A 837 4.52 -7.20 -13.83
C SER A 837 4.28 -8.13 -12.62
N ALA A 838 3.06 -8.04 -12.08
CA ALA A 838 2.11 -9.15 -12.03
C ALA A 838 0.68 -8.57 -12.16
N LYS A 839 -0.31 -9.23 -12.77
CA LYS A 839 -0.38 -10.59 -13.33
C LYS A 839 -1.38 -10.63 -14.49
#